data_AF-A0A3B8WN19-F1
#
_entry.id   AF-A0A3B8WN19-F1
#
_cell.length_a   1.000
_cell.length_b   1.000
_cell.length_c   1.000
_cell.angle_alpha   90.00
_cell.angle_beta   90.00
_cell.angle_gamma   90.00
#
_symmetry.space_group_name_H-M   'P 1'
#
loop_
_entity.id
_entity.type
_entity.pdbx_description
1 polymer ?
#
loop_
_entity_poly.entity_id
_entity_poly.type
_entity_poly.pdbx_seq_one_letter_code
_entity_poly.pdbx_strand_id
1 'polypeptide(L)'
;MADISIPGVSDKYKTNDYIEALMKKERLPLTREQESLDRYKDQRNAWNGLNQKMSSLRTNTKTLYSFENPFNNKLASSTEENAITATAGREAAYGSIKIDVIKPATADRFLSGDLEKDFTIPQGKYTFQVNEKTITFNWKGGKLADFVNSLNKRGVNTVKASIVGVSNDKQSLLIESLKTGDGNNLIFKDDALTFAINHGMIQKTKADLQEFATQSAELASPELEFPVPSVEQNGMPEFTNRQIEWDEEEKRYIMPPRSGFEVEVPEEFTAEQNNVIEFNYYTFEVEDITEELNRLRTTRPELDGAGQATYEDVTVLNELSETSLPPVPAEPLTPIEGRADFYVRDSNGKETLIETKDLTPDPETGDKTVRVYVKDHSDIKSIVARNRNTGEAVAVTTFSVYDAKKNLGYEPVHPVSKAGDAVIKYEGITVNRPTNKIDDVVPHVTLNVTNKTEKTATIEIKPDKESAKDALIAFVGTYNQCIAEMNILSDNKPEIISELDYLTDDEQESARKRLGMFQGDFSISNGKSTMQSIVAGSYRWSESADITMLNQIGISTRATGASGGYSASQMRGYLEINEKKLDESLESNLDQIKNIFGFDSDGDLIVDSGIGYSLDKQLTSWVQNGGIIANKNATINGRIKASEQKITKLENQIDRKEAQLRNKYGQMEGTLNSLNSQSNTISNFTNSGKQQ
;
A
#
# COMPACT_ATOMS: atom_id res chain seq x y z
N MET A 1 -57.78 -5.52 -20.86
CA MET A 1 -58.81 -5.96 -21.82
C MET A 1 -59.92 -4.93 -21.79
N ALA A 2 -60.21 -4.29 -22.92
CA ALA A 2 -61.43 -3.49 -23.05
C ALA A 2 -62.59 -4.46 -23.26
N ASP A 3 -63.60 -4.37 -22.40
CA ASP A 3 -64.83 -5.14 -22.50
C ASP A 3 -65.64 -4.60 -23.68
N ILE A 4 -65.37 -5.13 -24.88
CA ILE A 4 -66.15 -4.83 -26.08
C ILE A 4 -67.44 -5.64 -25.97
N SER A 5 -68.40 -5.07 -25.24
CA SER A 5 -69.78 -5.54 -25.22
C SER A 5 -70.40 -5.28 -26.59
N ILE A 6 -70.67 -6.35 -27.35
CA ILE A 6 -71.44 -6.27 -28.60
C ILE A 6 -72.91 -6.05 -28.19
N PRO A 7 -73.53 -4.91 -28.50
CA PRO A 7 -74.92 -4.64 -28.10
C PRO A 7 -75.87 -5.63 -28.78
N GLY A 8 -76.63 -6.40 -27.98
CA GLY A 8 -77.68 -7.31 -28.47
C GLY A 8 -77.42 -8.81 -28.31
N VAL A 9 -76.30 -9.21 -27.70
CA VAL A 9 -76.01 -10.61 -27.37
C VAL A 9 -76.54 -10.90 -25.97
N SER A 10 -77.46 -11.87 -25.83
CA SER A 10 -77.99 -12.29 -24.52
C SER A 10 -77.39 -13.65 -24.22
N ASP A 11 -76.72 -13.85 -23.07
CA ASP A 11 -76.07 -15.12 -22.70
C ASP A 11 -77.03 -16.31 -22.43
N LYS A 12 -78.19 -16.28 -23.10
CA LYS A 12 -79.26 -17.27 -23.09
C LYS A 12 -78.79 -18.66 -23.52
N TYR A 13 -77.70 -18.77 -24.27
CA TYR A 13 -77.19 -20.03 -24.83
C TYR A 13 -75.86 -20.51 -24.23
N LYS A 14 -75.33 -19.85 -23.18
CA LYS A 14 -74.03 -20.16 -22.54
C LYS A 14 -72.87 -20.23 -23.53
N THR A 15 -72.91 -19.37 -24.54
CA THR A 15 -71.97 -19.37 -25.66
C THR A 15 -70.52 -19.18 -25.19
N ASN A 16 -70.32 -18.33 -24.18
CA ASN A 16 -69.00 -18.05 -23.60
C ASN A 16 -68.39 -19.29 -22.91
N ASP A 17 -69.19 -20.05 -22.15
CA ASP A 17 -68.74 -21.28 -21.47
C ASP A 17 -68.22 -22.32 -22.47
N TYR A 18 -68.89 -22.47 -23.62
CA TYR A 18 -68.45 -23.39 -24.68
C TYR A 18 -67.15 -22.93 -25.36
N ILE A 19 -67.02 -21.63 -25.63
CA ILE A 19 -65.77 -21.07 -26.19
C ILE A 19 -64.62 -21.31 -25.21
N GLU A 20 -64.82 -21.05 -23.92
CA GLU A 20 -63.81 -21.27 -22.89
C GLU A 20 -63.41 -22.75 -22.80
N ALA A 21 -64.38 -23.67 -22.82
CA ALA A 21 -64.13 -25.11 -22.82
C ALA A 21 -63.31 -25.58 -24.04
N LEU A 22 -63.59 -25.04 -25.23
CA LEU A 22 -62.82 -25.32 -26.45
C LEU A 22 -61.40 -24.73 -26.36
N MET A 23 -61.28 -23.50 -25.87
CA MET A 23 -59.99 -22.82 -25.71
C MET A 23 -59.10 -23.52 -24.68
N LYS A 24 -59.65 -24.16 -23.65
CA LYS A 24 -58.88 -24.91 -22.65
C LYS A 24 -58.01 -26.00 -23.28
N LYS A 25 -58.53 -26.73 -24.28
CA LYS A 25 -57.75 -27.75 -25.01
C LYS A 25 -56.68 -27.13 -25.90
N GLU A 26 -57.01 -26.03 -26.58
CA GLU A 26 -56.10 -25.31 -27.47
C GLU A 26 -54.95 -24.62 -26.70
N ARG A 27 -55.14 -24.31 -25.41
CA ARG A 27 -54.09 -23.77 -24.52
C ARG A 27 -53.10 -24.82 -24.01
N LEU A 28 -53.39 -26.12 -24.11
CA LEU A 28 -52.52 -27.19 -23.58
C LEU A 28 -51.08 -27.17 -24.15
N PRO A 29 -50.84 -26.96 -25.46
CA PRO A 29 -49.49 -26.82 -25.99
C PRO A 29 -48.75 -25.59 -25.44
N LEU A 30 -49.46 -24.49 -25.19
CA LEU A 30 -48.90 -23.28 -24.58
C LEU A 30 -48.47 -23.56 -23.13
N THR A 31 -49.33 -24.18 -22.32
CA THR A 31 -49.00 -24.54 -20.94
C THR A 31 -47.79 -25.48 -20.87
N ARG A 32 -47.73 -26.49 -21.73
CA ARG A 32 -46.57 -27.41 -21.80
C ARG A 32 -45.27 -26.71 -22.20
N GLU A 33 -45.35 -25.70 -23.07
CA GLU A 33 -44.20 -24.92 -23.47
C GLU A 33 -43.76 -23.96 -22.35
N GLN A 34 -44.70 -23.34 -21.65
CA GLN A 34 -44.43 -22.53 -20.45
C GLN A 34 -43.72 -23.37 -19.36
N GLU A 35 -44.22 -24.57 -19.07
CA GLU A 35 -43.54 -25.51 -18.16
C GLU A 35 -42.13 -25.88 -18.64
N SER A 36 -41.91 -25.97 -19.95
CA SER A 36 -40.59 -26.24 -20.51
C SER A 36 -39.64 -25.04 -20.36
N LEU A 37 -40.15 -23.83 -20.59
CA LEU A 37 -39.42 -22.58 -20.35
C LEU A 37 -38.98 -22.48 -18.89
N ASP A 38 -39.89 -22.74 -17.95
CA ASP A 38 -39.59 -22.69 -16.52
C ASP A 38 -38.53 -23.73 -16.13
N ARG A 39 -38.64 -24.96 -16.63
CA ARG A 39 -37.59 -25.98 -16.47
C ARG A 39 -36.24 -25.51 -17.00
N TYR A 40 -36.18 -24.88 -18.17
CA TYR A 40 -34.91 -24.36 -18.71
C TYR A 40 -34.35 -23.21 -17.86
N LYS A 41 -35.21 -22.34 -17.32
CA LYS A 41 -34.79 -21.28 -16.40
C LYS A 41 -34.23 -21.85 -15.11
N ASP A 42 -34.88 -22.87 -14.53
CA ASP A 42 -34.41 -23.56 -13.34
C ASP A 42 -33.07 -24.25 -13.57
N GLN A 43 -32.90 -24.92 -14.71
CA GLN A 43 -31.62 -25.51 -15.11
C GLN A 43 -30.51 -24.45 -15.21
N ARG A 44 -30.78 -23.30 -15.85
CA ARG A 44 -29.81 -22.19 -15.92
C ARG A 44 -29.45 -21.68 -14.53
N ASN A 45 -30.44 -21.51 -13.66
CA ASN A 45 -30.23 -21.03 -12.30
C ASN A 45 -29.40 -22.02 -11.48
N ALA A 46 -29.63 -23.34 -11.64
CA ALA A 46 -28.81 -24.38 -11.04
C ALA A 46 -27.34 -24.33 -11.50
N TRP A 47 -27.09 -24.16 -12.81
CA TRP A 47 -25.73 -23.96 -13.34
C TRP A 47 -25.07 -22.69 -12.80
N ASN A 48 -25.82 -21.60 -12.65
CA ASN A 48 -25.31 -20.37 -12.04
C ASN A 48 -24.98 -20.55 -10.56
N GLY A 49 -25.80 -21.29 -9.81
CA GLY A 49 -25.53 -21.64 -8.42
C GLY A 49 -24.24 -22.46 -8.28
N LEU A 50 -24.08 -23.48 -9.12
CA LEU A 50 -22.84 -24.25 -9.18
C LEU A 50 -21.63 -23.37 -9.54
N ASN A 51 -21.79 -22.44 -10.49
CA ASN A 51 -20.72 -21.50 -10.85
C ASN A 51 -20.27 -20.64 -9.66
N GLN A 52 -21.23 -20.14 -8.86
CA GLN A 52 -20.93 -19.36 -7.66
C GLN A 52 -20.17 -20.19 -6.63
N LYS A 53 -20.61 -21.43 -6.37
CA LYS A 53 -19.93 -22.33 -5.41
C LYS A 53 -18.53 -22.73 -5.89
N MET A 54 -18.37 -23.07 -7.16
CA MET A 54 -17.05 -23.37 -7.76
C MET A 54 -16.13 -22.16 -7.75
N SER A 55 -16.65 -20.96 -8.04
CA SER A 55 -15.86 -19.72 -7.99
C SER A 55 -15.44 -19.38 -6.58
N SER A 56 -16.32 -19.56 -5.58
CA SER A 56 -16.00 -19.34 -4.17
C SER A 56 -14.93 -20.31 -3.67
N LEU A 57 -15.07 -21.61 -3.99
CA LEU A 57 -14.04 -22.59 -3.69
C LEU A 57 -12.71 -22.22 -4.36
N ARG A 58 -12.74 -21.83 -5.64
CA ARG A 58 -11.55 -21.43 -6.39
C ARG A 58 -10.79 -20.30 -5.70
N THR A 59 -11.50 -19.25 -5.28
CA THR A 59 -10.91 -18.12 -4.56
C THR A 59 -10.25 -18.57 -3.26
N ASN A 60 -10.95 -19.35 -2.42
CA ASN A 60 -10.42 -19.82 -1.15
C ASN A 60 -9.23 -20.78 -1.33
N THR A 61 -9.30 -21.66 -2.34
CA THR A 61 -8.19 -22.53 -2.73
C THR A 61 -6.98 -21.72 -3.15
N LYS A 62 -7.16 -20.65 -3.93
CA LYS A 62 -6.06 -19.79 -4.39
C LYS A 62 -5.34 -19.10 -3.24
N THR A 63 -6.07 -18.64 -2.23
CA THR A 63 -5.47 -18.04 -1.03
C THR A 63 -4.45 -18.97 -0.38
N LEU A 64 -4.72 -20.29 -0.33
CA LEU A 64 -3.86 -21.26 0.36
C LEU A 64 -2.50 -21.50 -0.31
N TYR A 65 -2.35 -21.23 -1.60
CA TYR A 65 -1.10 -21.48 -2.32
C TYR A 65 -0.46 -20.23 -2.94
N SER A 66 -1.19 -19.13 -3.01
CA SER A 66 -0.69 -17.86 -3.55
C SER A 66 0.31 -17.17 -2.62
N PHE A 67 0.84 -16.02 -3.06
CA PHE A 67 1.66 -15.15 -2.22
C PHE A 67 0.94 -14.75 -0.93
N GLU A 68 -0.39 -14.63 -0.90
CA GLU A 68 -1.17 -14.24 0.29
C GLU A 68 -1.43 -15.39 1.27
N ASN A 69 -0.80 -16.56 1.08
CA ASN A 69 -1.05 -17.72 1.94
C ASN A 69 -0.82 -17.42 3.43
N PRO A 70 -1.69 -17.91 4.32
CA PRO A 70 -1.62 -17.61 5.74
C PRO A 70 -0.51 -18.39 6.46
N PHE A 71 0.08 -19.41 5.84
CA PHE A 71 1.05 -20.30 6.49
C PHE A 71 2.38 -19.61 6.86
N ASN A 72 2.71 -18.50 6.18
CA ASN A 72 3.87 -17.68 6.50
C ASN A 72 3.53 -16.46 7.38
N ASN A 73 2.27 -16.31 7.82
CA ASN A 73 1.88 -15.19 8.68
C ASN A 73 2.50 -15.37 10.07
N LYS A 74 2.84 -14.24 10.69
CA LYS A 74 3.51 -14.18 11.99
C LYS A 74 2.76 -13.19 12.88
N LEU A 75 2.68 -13.54 14.15
CA LEU A 75 2.18 -12.67 15.20
C LEU A 75 3.35 -12.18 16.03
N ALA A 76 3.24 -10.93 16.48
CA ALA A 76 4.13 -10.39 17.50
C ALA A 76 3.30 -10.00 18.73
N SER A 77 3.75 -10.42 19.91
CA SER A 77 3.15 -10.05 21.20
C SER A 77 4.19 -9.38 22.10
N SER A 78 3.79 -8.39 22.89
CA SER A 78 4.68 -7.64 23.78
C SER A 78 4.29 -7.88 25.23
N THR A 79 5.26 -7.96 26.14
CA THR A 79 4.97 -7.99 27.59
C THR A 79 4.53 -6.63 28.14
N GLU A 80 4.75 -5.54 27.40
CA GLU A 80 4.44 -4.15 27.78
C GLU A 80 3.59 -3.46 26.69
N GLU A 81 2.42 -4.04 26.37
CA GLU A 81 1.58 -3.59 25.23
C GLU A 81 1.13 -2.12 25.32
N ASN A 82 1.02 -1.55 26.52
CA ASN A 82 0.70 -0.13 26.72
C ASN A 82 1.84 0.80 26.27
N ALA A 83 3.08 0.30 26.26
CA ALA A 83 4.27 1.05 25.90
C ALA A 83 4.70 0.79 24.46
N ILE A 84 4.73 -0.47 24.05
CA ILE A 84 5.20 -0.87 22.73
C ILE A 84 4.48 -2.12 22.26
N THR A 85 3.99 -2.07 21.02
CA THR A 85 3.51 -3.24 20.27
C THR A 85 4.39 -3.44 19.05
N ALA A 86 4.28 -4.60 18.40
CA ALA A 86 5.00 -4.87 17.17
C ALA A 86 4.10 -5.54 16.13
N THR A 87 4.48 -5.39 14.88
CA THR A 87 3.89 -6.07 13.74
C THR A 87 5.01 -6.83 13.03
N ALA A 88 4.94 -8.15 13.04
CA ALA A 88 5.90 -9.01 12.36
C ALA A 88 5.54 -9.16 10.88
N GLY A 89 6.49 -8.88 10.00
CA GLY A 89 6.42 -9.24 8.59
C GLY A 89 6.61 -10.74 8.38
N ARG A 90 6.25 -11.24 7.20
CA ARG A 90 6.29 -12.68 6.86
C ARG A 90 7.72 -13.27 6.89
N GLU A 91 8.72 -12.42 6.70
CA GLU A 91 10.14 -12.79 6.73
C GLU A 91 10.80 -12.58 8.11
N ALA A 92 10.07 -12.06 9.10
CA ALA A 92 10.62 -11.83 10.45
C ALA A 92 11.11 -13.13 11.10
N ALA A 93 12.32 -13.15 11.65
CA ALA A 93 12.82 -14.34 12.34
C ALA A 93 11.95 -14.68 13.56
N TYR A 94 11.74 -15.98 13.81
CA TYR A 94 11.10 -16.43 15.04
C TYR A 94 12.02 -16.19 16.24
N GLY A 95 11.42 -15.92 17.40
CA GLY A 95 12.15 -15.76 18.65
C GLY A 95 11.61 -14.62 19.49
N SER A 96 12.43 -14.16 20.43
CA SER A 96 12.10 -13.07 21.33
C SER A 96 13.16 -11.99 21.26
N ILE A 97 12.72 -10.74 21.21
CA ILE A 97 13.58 -9.56 21.22
C ILE A 97 13.27 -8.72 22.46
N LYS A 98 14.31 -8.08 23.02
CA LYS A 98 14.18 -7.22 24.20
C LYS A 98 14.33 -5.76 23.80
N ILE A 99 13.36 -4.93 24.18
CA ILE A 99 13.33 -3.51 23.86
C ILE A 99 12.96 -2.71 25.11
N ASP A 100 13.71 -1.64 25.38
CA ASP A 100 13.32 -0.61 26.34
C ASP A 100 12.88 0.63 25.58
N VAL A 101 11.70 1.16 25.88
CA VAL A 101 11.30 2.49 25.40
C VAL A 101 11.63 3.50 26.48
N ILE A 102 12.55 4.41 26.20
CA ILE A 102 12.92 5.48 27.14
C ILE A 102 11.91 6.62 27.05
N LYS A 103 11.56 7.04 25.83
CA LYS A 103 10.49 8.00 25.56
C LYS A 103 9.92 7.82 24.14
N PRO A 104 8.62 8.06 23.92
CA PRO A 104 8.03 8.11 22.59
C PRO A 104 8.41 9.41 21.85
N ALA A 105 8.25 9.40 20.53
CA ALA A 105 8.33 10.60 19.72
C ALA A 105 7.13 11.49 20.02
N THR A 106 7.37 12.79 20.20
CA THR A 106 6.37 13.80 20.50
C THR A 106 6.39 14.89 19.45
N ALA A 107 5.26 15.59 19.31
CA ALA A 107 5.10 16.75 18.44
C ALA A 107 4.91 18.01 19.29
N ASP A 108 5.17 19.18 18.71
CA ASP A 108 4.90 20.46 19.36
C ASP A 108 3.40 20.69 19.51
N ARG A 109 3.00 21.07 20.72
CA ARG A 109 1.62 21.41 21.07
C ARG A 109 1.63 22.64 21.96
N PHE A 110 1.16 23.76 21.42
CA PHE A 110 1.22 25.05 22.09
C PHE A 110 -0.18 25.58 22.39
N LEU A 111 -0.40 25.92 23.66
CA LEU A 111 -1.65 26.46 24.14
C LEU A 111 -1.51 27.97 24.33
N SER A 112 -2.52 28.74 23.90
CA SER A 112 -2.60 30.15 24.27
C SER A 112 -2.92 30.32 25.75
N GLY A 113 -2.63 31.51 26.28
CA GLY A 113 -3.29 32.00 27.48
C GLY A 113 -4.81 32.11 27.31
N ASP A 114 -5.48 32.53 28.38
CA ASP A 114 -6.93 32.70 28.40
C ASP A 114 -7.40 33.74 27.38
N LEU A 115 -8.37 33.36 26.56
CA LEU A 115 -9.09 34.22 25.62
C LEU A 115 -10.55 34.31 26.06
N GLU A 116 -11.17 35.47 25.86
CA GLU A 116 -12.62 35.63 26.05
C GLU A 116 -13.41 34.74 25.07
N LYS A 117 -14.61 34.30 25.47
CA LYS A 117 -15.43 33.38 24.67
C LYS A 117 -15.87 33.97 23.32
N ASP A 118 -16.05 35.29 23.26
CA ASP A 118 -16.39 36.05 22.06
C ASP A 118 -15.16 36.63 21.34
N PHE A 119 -13.95 36.23 21.74
CA PHE A 119 -12.71 36.68 21.12
C PHE A 119 -12.69 36.45 19.60
N THR A 120 -12.18 37.46 18.89
CA THR A 120 -12.04 37.44 17.43
C THR A 120 -10.57 37.53 17.05
N ILE A 121 -10.17 36.75 16.05
CA ILE A 121 -8.82 36.81 15.50
C ILE A 121 -8.77 37.98 14.50
N PRO A 122 -7.79 38.91 14.62
CA PRO A 122 -7.61 40.04 13.71
C PRO A 122 -7.37 39.63 12.26
N GLN A 123 -7.69 40.52 11.31
CA GLN A 123 -7.29 40.33 9.91
C GLN A 123 -5.77 40.30 9.78
N GLY A 124 -5.24 39.39 8.96
CA GLY A 124 -3.80 39.25 8.77
C GLY A 124 -3.40 38.06 7.91
N LYS A 125 -2.11 37.95 7.60
CA LYS A 125 -1.46 36.80 6.96
C LYS A 125 -0.92 35.86 8.04
N TYR A 126 -1.54 34.70 8.19
CA TYR A 126 -1.14 33.70 9.17
C TYR A 126 -0.33 32.61 8.51
N THR A 127 0.90 32.41 8.96
CA THR A 127 1.81 31.38 8.44
C THR A 127 2.29 30.46 9.56
N PHE A 128 2.15 29.16 9.33
CA PHE A 128 2.62 28.09 10.21
C PHE A 128 3.54 27.17 9.43
N GLN A 129 4.68 26.82 10.01
CA GLN A 129 5.65 25.92 9.38
C GLN A 129 5.94 24.74 10.31
N VAL A 130 6.01 23.54 9.73
CA VAL A 130 6.46 22.31 10.40
C VAL A 130 7.45 21.64 9.46
N ASN A 131 8.72 21.58 9.87
CA ASN A 131 9.83 21.19 9.00
C ASN A 131 9.83 22.04 7.71
N GLU A 132 9.89 21.44 6.51
CA GLU A 132 9.85 22.17 5.23
C GLU A 132 8.43 22.64 4.83
N LYS A 133 7.38 22.09 5.44
CA LYS A 133 6.00 22.38 5.03
C LYS A 133 5.50 23.66 5.66
N THR A 134 5.07 24.58 4.81
CA THR A 134 4.51 25.87 5.22
C THR A 134 3.03 25.98 4.83
N ILE A 135 2.19 26.40 5.77
CA ILE A 135 0.78 26.71 5.57
C ILE A 135 0.61 28.21 5.76
N THR A 136 0.24 28.90 4.68
CA THR A 136 -0.02 30.35 4.70
C THR A 136 -1.45 30.64 4.24
N PHE A 137 -2.15 31.53 4.94
CA PHE A 137 -3.42 32.07 4.45
C PHE A 137 -3.70 33.48 4.96
N ASN A 138 -4.35 34.27 4.10
CA ASN A 138 -4.85 35.60 4.45
C ASN A 138 -6.22 35.45 5.14
N TRP A 139 -6.25 35.71 6.43
CA TRP A 139 -7.45 35.70 7.26
C TRP A 139 -8.13 37.07 7.22
N LYS A 140 -9.45 37.10 7.01
CA LYS A 140 -10.23 38.34 6.90
C LYS A 140 -10.63 38.96 8.24
N GLY A 141 -10.23 38.34 9.35
CA GLY A 141 -10.76 38.64 10.68
C GLY A 141 -12.07 37.89 10.94
N GLY A 142 -12.32 37.52 12.20
CA GLY A 142 -13.55 36.81 12.57
C GLY A 142 -13.44 35.97 13.83
N LYS A 143 -14.44 35.12 14.08
CA LYS A 143 -14.51 34.29 15.29
C LYS A 143 -13.40 33.24 15.32
N LEU A 144 -12.94 32.91 16.53
CA LEU A 144 -11.93 31.88 16.77
C LEU A 144 -12.28 30.52 16.13
N ALA A 145 -13.56 30.11 16.21
CA ALA A 145 -14.02 28.86 15.62
C ALA A 145 -13.86 28.81 14.08
N ASP A 146 -14.14 29.92 13.40
CA ASP A 146 -14.01 30.00 11.94
C ASP A 146 -12.55 29.98 11.49
N PHE A 147 -11.66 30.59 12.30
CA PHE A 147 -10.22 30.51 12.11
C PHE A 147 -9.70 29.08 12.30
N VAL A 148 -10.09 28.40 13.37
CA VAL A 148 -9.71 27.00 13.63
C VAL A 148 -10.16 26.08 12.49
N ASN A 149 -11.40 26.23 12.03
CA ASN A 149 -11.91 25.47 10.88
C ASN A 149 -11.11 25.76 9.60
N SER A 150 -10.76 27.03 9.39
CA SER A 150 -9.95 27.49 8.25
C SER A 150 -8.52 26.96 8.28
N LEU A 151 -7.90 26.89 9.45
CA LEU A 151 -6.57 26.32 9.65
C LEU A 151 -6.61 24.80 9.47
N ASN A 152 -7.54 24.10 10.12
CA ASN A 152 -7.68 22.64 9.99
C ASN A 152 -7.95 22.17 8.56
N LYS A 153 -8.72 22.95 7.79
CA LYS A 153 -8.99 22.64 6.37
C LYS A 153 -7.75 22.77 5.49
N ARG A 154 -6.83 23.69 5.81
CA ARG A 154 -5.61 23.95 5.04
C ARG A 154 -4.40 23.18 5.56
N GLY A 155 -4.36 22.85 6.86
CA GLY A 155 -3.25 22.25 7.56
C GLY A 155 -3.23 20.72 7.59
N VAL A 156 -3.96 20.07 6.68
CA VAL A 156 -4.07 18.60 6.61
C VAL A 156 -2.69 17.95 6.66
N ASN A 157 -2.52 16.98 7.56
CA ASN A 157 -1.27 16.24 7.80
C ASN A 157 -0.05 17.07 8.26
N THR A 158 -0.24 18.34 8.64
CA THR A 158 0.85 19.24 9.04
C THR A 158 0.56 19.92 10.38
N VAL A 159 -0.54 20.67 10.50
CA VAL A 159 -0.92 21.38 11.73
C VAL A 159 -2.42 21.19 11.99
N LYS A 160 -2.78 21.07 13.26
CA LYS A 160 -4.17 21.04 13.72
C LYS A 160 -4.38 22.06 14.82
N ALA A 161 -5.55 22.67 14.85
CA ALA A 161 -5.96 23.59 15.89
C ALA A 161 -7.27 23.14 16.54
N SER A 162 -7.42 23.44 17.82
CA SER A 162 -8.65 23.19 18.59
C SER A 162 -8.87 24.26 19.64
N ILE A 163 -10.12 24.40 20.06
CA ILE A 163 -10.51 25.30 21.14
C ILE A 163 -10.69 24.47 22.40
N VAL A 164 -10.05 24.88 23.49
CA VAL A 164 -10.16 24.26 24.81
C VAL A 164 -10.92 25.21 25.73
N GLY A 165 -12.03 24.76 26.32
CA GLY A 165 -12.76 25.56 27.30
C GLY A 165 -12.02 25.60 28.63
N VAL A 166 -11.79 26.81 29.16
CA VAL A 166 -11.12 27.03 30.47
C VAL A 166 -12.16 27.27 31.56
N SER A 167 -13.18 28.07 31.28
CA SER A 167 -14.31 28.38 32.17
C SER A 167 -15.58 28.68 31.33
N ASN A 168 -16.66 29.13 31.98
CA ASN A 168 -17.90 29.48 31.29
C ASN A 168 -17.74 30.62 30.26
N ASP A 169 -16.80 31.53 30.55
CA ASP A 169 -16.49 32.78 29.85
C ASP A 169 -15.12 32.79 29.16
N LYS A 170 -14.23 31.83 29.45
CA LYS A 170 -12.88 31.77 28.87
C LYS A 170 -12.58 30.48 28.10
N GLN A 171 -11.74 30.61 27.09
CA GLN A 171 -11.26 29.53 26.22
C GLN A 171 -9.78 29.75 25.85
N SER A 172 -9.09 28.71 25.42
CA SER A 172 -7.73 28.77 24.88
C SER A 172 -7.68 28.13 23.50
N LEU A 173 -6.78 28.63 22.65
CA LEU A 173 -6.46 28.04 21.36
C LEU A 173 -5.28 27.08 21.52
N LEU A 174 -5.48 25.81 21.19
CA LEU A 174 -4.41 24.82 21.06
C LEU A 174 -4.02 24.70 19.58
N ILE A 175 -2.74 24.82 19.28
CA ILE A 175 -2.18 24.53 17.95
C ILE A 175 -1.13 23.42 18.10
N GLU A 176 -1.30 22.34 17.36
CA GLU A 176 -0.45 21.15 17.39
C GLU A 176 0.13 20.80 16.02
N SER A 177 1.40 20.42 15.97
CA SER A 177 1.99 19.74 14.83
C SER A 177 1.47 18.30 14.74
N LEU A 178 1.20 17.84 13.50
CA LEU A 178 0.84 16.45 13.22
C LEU A 178 2.08 15.58 12.91
N LYS A 179 3.28 16.16 13.00
CA LYS A 179 4.56 15.49 12.81
C LYS A 179 5.32 15.44 14.12
N THR A 180 5.68 14.25 14.56
CA THR A 180 6.54 14.02 15.73
C THR A 180 8.01 14.10 15.34
N GLY A 181 8.90 14.22 16.32
CA GLY A 181 10.35 14.22 16.10
C GLY A 181 10.99 15.58 16.28
N ASP A 182 12.24 15.59 16.71
CA ASP A 182 13.00 16.78 17.16
C ASP A 182 13.27 17.79 16.03
N GLY A 183 13.18 17.37 14.76
CA GLY A 183 13.27 18.25 13.59
C GLY A 183 11.92 18.83 13.11
N ASN A 184 10.79 18.41 13.69
CA ASN A 184 9.44 18.77 13.23
C ASN A 184 8.79 19.85 14.10
N ASN A 185 9.56 20.91 14.40
CA ASN A 185 9.12 21.99 15.28
C ASN A 185 8.00 22.82 14.62
N LEU A 186 7.05 23.29 15.42
CA LEU A 186 6.00 24.19 14.99
C LEU A 186 6.47 25.64 15.06
N ILE A 187 6.65 26.26 13.90
CA ILE A 187 7.13 27.63 13.76
C ILE A 187 5.98 28.54 13.34
N PHE A 188 5.85 29.68 14.01
CA PHE A 188 4.90 30.75 13.65
C PHE A 188 5.62 31.85 12.88
N LYS A 189 5.02 32.29 11.76
CA LYS A 189 5.54 33.37 10.90
C LYS A 189 4.44 34.38 10.58
N ASP A 190 4.83 35.55 10.06
CA ASP A 190 3.92 36.66 9.75
C ASP A 190 3.03 37.02 10.97
N ASP A 191 1.73 37.27 10.79
CA ASP A 191 0.82 37.64 11.88
C ASP A 191 0.57 36.48 12.87
N ALA A 192 0.87 35.24 12.50
CA ALA A 192 0.80 34.11 13.43
C ALA A 192 1.86 34.23 14.52
N LEU A 193 3.03 34.77 14.21
CA LEU A 193 4.11 35.01 15.17
C LEU A 193 3.69 36.05 16.20
N THR A 194 3.20 37.20 15.74
CA THR A 194 2.71 38.28 16.60
C THR A 194 1.55 37.79 17.48
N PHE A 195 0.63 37.01 16.89
CA PHE A 195 -0.47 36.41 17.63
C PHE A 195 0.01 35.46 18.73
N ALA A 196 0.94 34.56 18.41
CA ALA A 196 1.46 33.56 19.34
C ALA A 196 2.20 34.21 20.52
N ILE A 197 2.94 35.30 20.30
CA ILE A 197 3.60 36.08 21.35
C ILE A 197 2.58 36.77 22.25
N ASN A 198 1.65 37.52 21.65
CA ASN A 198 0.69 38.35 22.39
C ASN A 198 -0.26 37.51 23.26
N HIS A 199 -0.51 36.26 22.86
CA HIS A 199 -1.40 35.36 23.58
C HIS A 199 -0.64 34.24 24.29
N GLY A 200 0.66 34.43 24.56
CA GLY A 200 1.43 33.58 25.48
C GLY A 200 1.65 32.12 25.01
N MET A 201 1.56 31.84 23.71
CA MET A 201 1.98 30.54 23.18
C MET A 201 3.50 30.41 23.18
N ILE A 202 4.19 31.49 22.78
CA ILE A 202 5.65 31.60 22.70
C ILE A 202 6.09 32.97 23.23
N GLN A 203 7.36 33.11 23.63
CA GLN A 203 7.95 34.39 24.03
C GLN A 203 9.28 34.60 23.31
N LYS A 204 9.68 35.86 23.12
CA LYS A 204 11.00 36.19 22.55
C LYS A 204 12.10 35.65 23.47
N THR A 205 13.02 34.90 22.90
CA THR A 205 14.29 34.57 23.54
C THR A 205 15.43 35.20 22.77
N LYS A 206 16.53 35.55 23.44
CA LYS A 206 17.73 36.02 22.73
C LYS A 206 18.22 34.85 21.88
N ALA A 207 18.38 35.07 20.58
CA ALA A 207 19.10 34.13 19.74
C ALA A 207 20.50 33.96 20.35
N ASP A 208 20.83 32.72 20.72
CA ASP A 208 22.13 32.33 21.27
C ASP A 208 23.08 32.08 20.09
N LEU A 209 23.25 33.13 19.26
CA LEU A 209 24.09 33.09 18.07
C LEU A 209 25.49 33.54 18.46
N GLN A 210 26.45 32.63 18.31
CA GLN A 210 27.86 32.87 18.59
C GLN A 210 28.65 32.62 17.31
N GLU A 211 29.59 33.49 16.96
CA GLU A 211 30.41 33.35 15.75
C GLU A 211 31.85 32.93 16.12
N PHE A 212 32.46 32.10 15.26
CA PHE A 212 33.86 31.71 15.35
C PHE A 212 34.48 31.63 13.95
N ALA A 213 35.81 31.49 13.88
CA ALA A 213 36.58 31.72 12.65
C ALA A 213 36.38 33.14 12.12
N THR A 214 36.42 34.13 13.00
CA THR A 214 36.23 35.55 12.62
C THR A 214 37.50 36.20 12.09
N GLN A 215 38.65 35.54 12.29
CA GLN A 215 39.95 36.01 11.87
C GLN A 215 40.72 34.91 11.13
N SER A 216 41.46 35.28 10.08
CA SER A 216 42.27 34.32 9.30
C SER A 216 43.32 33.57 10.13
N ALA A 217 43.71 34.09 11.30
CA ALA A 217 44.63 33.44 12.22
C ALA A 217 44.03 32.18 12.89
N GLU A 218 42.70 32.05 12.90
CA GLU A 218 41.98 30.87 13.41
C GLU A 218 41.95 29.72 12.40
N LEU A 219 42.41 29.96 11.16
CA LEU A 219 42.44 28.97 10.09
C LEU A 219 43.78 28.25 10.04
N ALA A 220 43.76 26.92 10.09
CA ALA A 220 44.92 26.06 9.83
C ALA A 220 44.95 25.56 8.38
N SER A 221 46.11 25.11 7.89
CA SER A 221 46.15 24.36 6.63
C SER A 221 45.57 22.96 6.86
N PRO A 222 44.71 22.46 5.96
CA PRO A 222 44.07 21.16 6.15
C PRO A 222 45.10 20.04 6.05
N GLU A 223 45.01 19.05 6.94
CA GLU A 223 45.84 17.85 6.83
C GLU A 223 45.53 17.04 5.54
N LEU A 224 46.50 16.22 5.12
CA LEU A 224 46.38 15.32 3.97
C LEU A 224 45.22 14.33 4.18
N GLU A 225 44.29 14.31 3.23
CA GLU A 225 43.14 13.42 3.24
C GLU A 225 43.55 11.98 2.92
N PHE A 226 43.08 11.02 3.73
CA PHE A 226 43.28 9.60 3.48
C PHE A 226 41.99 8.80 3.66
N PRO A 227 41.59 7.96 2.68
CA PRO A 227 42.24 7.75 1.39
C PRO A 227 42.05 8.95 0.44
N VAL A 228 43.07 9.22 -0.39
CA VAL A 228 42.99 10.27 -1.42
C VAL A 228 41.88 9.92 -2.42
N PRO A 229 40.94 10.85 -2.70
CA PRO A 229 39.86 10.62 -3.65
C PRO A 229 40.37 10.31 -5.06
N SER A 230 39.63 9.47 -5.81
CA SER A 230 39.98 9.12 -7.20
C SER A 230 39.97 10.30 -8.17
N VAL A 231 39.36 11.43 -7.79
CA VAL A 231 39.37 12.68 -8.57
C VAL A 231 40.69 13.43 -8.47
N GLU A 232 41.55 13.09 -7.52
CA GLU A 232 42.83 13.76 -7.31
C GLU A 232 43.87 13.26 -8.32
N GLN A 233 44.56 14.20 -8.99
CA GLN A 233 45.55 13.90 -10.02
C GLN A 233 46.97 14.02 -9.47
N ASN A 234 47.85 13.09 -9.86
CA ASN A 234 49.23 13.11 -9.39
C ASN A 234 49.94 14.41 -9.83
N GLY A 235 50.54 15.12 -8.86
CA GLY A 235 51.26 16.39 -9.04
C GLY A 235 50.38 17.64 -9.09
N MET A 236 49.15 17.58 -8.57
CA MET A 236 48.40 18.77 -8.15
C MET A 236 49.06 19.40 -6.90
N PRO A 237 48.96 20.73 -6.72
CA PRO A 237 49.39 21.38 -5.47
C PRO A 237 48.63 20.84 -4.25
N GLU A 238 49.33 20.73 -3.12
CA GLU A 238 48.70 20.45 -1.83
C GLU A 238 47.83 21.62 -1.39
N PHE A 239 46.72 21.32 -0.69
CA PHE A 239 45.83 22.35 -0.17
C PHE A 239 46.53 23.16 0.92
N THR A 240 46.44 24.48 0.82
CA THR A 240 47.01 25.40 1.82
C THR A 240 46.08 26.56 2.11
N ASN A 241 46.16 27.09 3.33
CA ASN A 241 45.43 28.29 3.74
C ASN A 241 46.17 29.60 3.39
N ARG A 242 47.40 29.53 2.88
CA ARG A 242 48.27 30.72 2.67
C ARG A 242 47.74 31.72 1.65
N GLN A 243 46.95 31.25 0.70
CA GLN A 243 46.38 32.05 -0.38
C GLN A 243 44.93 32.46 -0.11
N ILE A 244 44.41 32.18 1.09
CA ILE A 244 43.05 32.56 1.46
C ILE A 244 43.05 34.04 1.83
N GLU A 245 42.18 34.80 1.15
CA GLU A 245 41.99 36.23 1.39
C GLU A 245 40.73 36.46 2.25
N TRP A 246 40.73 37.52 3.04
CA TRP A 246 39.56 37.94 3.82
C TRP A 246 38.92 39.16 3.17
N ASP A 247 37.64 39.04 2.82
CA ASP A 247 36.80 40.13 2.34
C ASP A 247 36.09 40.77 3.55
N GLU A 248 36.50 41.99 3.91
CA GLU A 248 35.92 42.73 5.04
C GLU A 248 34.49 43.23 4.79
N GLU A 249 34.11 43.50 3.54
CA GLU A 249 32.80 44.07 3.19
C GLU A 249 31.72 42.99 3.26
N GLU A 250 32.03 41.81 2.72
CA GLU A 250 31.12 40.66 2.68
C GLU A 250 31.33 39.68 3.85
N LYS A 251 32.36 39.88 4.68
CA LYS A 251 32.77 39.01 5.80
C LYS A 251 32.99 37.56 5.38
N ARG A 252 33.79 37.35 4.34
CA ARG A 252 34.02 36.04 3.71
C ARG A 252 35.49 35.73 3.52
N TYR A 253 35.83 34.45 3.66
CA TYR A 253 37.09 33.89 3.21
C TYR A 253 37.00 33.51 1.73
N ILE A 254 37.87 34.10 0.92
CA ILE A 254 38.02 33.77 -0.50
C ILE A 254 39.08 32.68 -0.63
N MET A 255 38.63 31.50 -1.03
CA MET A 255 39.45 30.32 -1.26
C MET A 255 39.74 30.18 -2.75
N PRO A 256 40.93 30.58 -3.24
CA PRO A 256 41.30 30.37 -4.64
C PRO A 256 41.39 28.87 -4.98
N PRO A 257 41.47 28.51 -6.28
CA PRO A 257 41.72 27.16 -6.73
C PRO A 257 42.83 26.48 -5.94
N ARG A 258 42.60 25.23 -5.54
CA ARG A 258 43.56 24.42 -4.77
C ARG A 258 43.95 24.96 -3.39
N SER A 259 43.15 25.84 -2.81
CA SER A 259 43.29 26.24 -1.40
C SER A 259 42.37 25.45 -0.47
N GLY A 260 42.62 25.53 0.82
CA GLY A 260 41.84 24.84 1.85
C GLY A 260 42.15 25.39 3.23
N PHE A 261 41.21 25.23 4.15
CA PHE A 261 41.43 25.54 5.55
C PHE A 261 40.79 24.52 6.47
N GLU A 262 41.27 24.49 7.70
CA GLU A 262 40.66 23.79 8.81
C GLU A 262 40.38 24.79 9.93
N VAL A 263 39.18 24.74 10.48
CA VAL A 263 38.77 25.54 11.62
C VAL A 263 38.45 24.63 12.80
N GLU A 264 39.09 24.86 13.93
CA GLU A 264 38.75 24.17 15.17
C GLU A 264 37.39 24.65 15.69
N VAL A 265 36.54 23.69 16.07
CA VAL A 265 35.26 23.99 16.72
C VAL A 265 35.52 24.08 18.22
N PRO A 266 35.27 25.22 18.88
CA PRO A 266 35.44 25.36 20.32
C PRO A 266 34.66 24.29 21.12
N GLU A 267 35.29 23.70 22.14
CA GLU A 267 34.69 22.61 22.95
C GLU A 267 33.37 23.01 23.62
N GLU A 268 33.19 24.30 23.91
CA GLU A 268 31.95 24.84 24.48
C GLU A 268 30.74 24.67 23.53
N PHE A 269 30.97 24.65 22.22
CA PHE A 269 29.92 24.47 21.21
C PHE A 269 29.56 23.00 21.00
N THR A 270 30.47 22.08 21.31
CA THR A 270 30.24 20.63 21.20
C THR A 270 29.59 20.04 22.45
N ALA A 271 29.64 20.75 23.59
CA ALA A 271 29.03 20.33 24.84
C ALA A 271 27.49 20.30 24.79
N GLU A 272 26.87 21.22 24.04
CA GLU A 272 25.42 21.28 23.86
C GLU A 272 24.99 20.55 22.58
N GLN A 273 24.43 19.34 22.72
CA GLN A 273 24.01 18.50 21.58
C GLN A 273 22.93 19.13 20.67
N ASN A 274 22.23 20.18 21.12
CA ASN A 274 21.25 20.90 20.30
C ASN A 274 21.89 21.97 19.39
N ASN A 275 23.20 22.22 19.51
CA ASN A 275 23.87 23.22 18.70
C ASN A 275 23.92 22.81 17.24
N VAL A 276 23.79 23.82 16.38
CA VAL A 276 23.95 23.73 14.94
C VAL A 276 24.99 24.75 14.54
N ILE A 277 25.97 24.29 13.75
CA ILE A 277 26.96 25.14 13.12
C ILE A 277 26.47 25.44 11.71
N GLU A 278 26.32 26.72 11.38
CA GLU A 278 25.84 27.20 10.09
C GLU A 278 26.87 28.15 9.45
N PHE A 279 27.10 27.97 8.16
CA PHE A 279 27.90 28.87 7.32
C PHE A 279 27.36 28.87 5.90
N ASN A 280 27.59 29.97 5.17
CA ASN A 280 27.19 30.11 3.79
C ASN A 280 28.40 30.07 2.88
N TYR A 281 28.22 29.52 1.68
CA TYR A 281 29.22 29.62 0.63
C TYR A 281 28.62 29.80 -0.76
N TYR A 282 29.39 30.39 -1.65
CA TYR A 282 29.12 30.36 -3.09
C TYR A 282 30.42 30.18 -3.86
N THR A 283 30.31 29.81 -5.14
CA THR A 283 31.44 29.63 -6.04
C THR A 283 31.37 30.62 -7.19
N PHE A 284 32.53 31.06 -7.68
CA PHE A 284 32.63 31.97 -8.82
C PHE A 284 33.86 31.65 -9.67
N GLU A 285 33.75 31.90 -10.98
CA GLU A 285 34.80 31.58 -11.96
C GLU A 285 36.04 32.46 -11.78
N VAL A 286 37.21 31.85 -11.92
CA VAL A 286 38.54 32.49 -11.94
C VAL A 286 39.41 31.85 -13.03
N GLU A 287 40.62 32.38 -13.24
CA GLU A 287 41.56 31.80 -14.21
C GLU A 287 41.94 30.36 -13.83
N ASP A 288 41.83 29.44 -14.80
CA ASP A 288 42.13 28.04 -14.56
C ASP A 288 43.64 27.78 -14.47
N ILE A 289 44.10 27.33 -13.31
CA ILE A 289 45.52 27.08 -13.04
C ILE A 289 46.08 25.85 -13.77
N THR A 290 45.24 25.00 -14.35
CA THR A 290 45.64 23.74 -15.00
C THR A 290 46.59 23.99 -16.17
N GLU A 291 46.36 25.05 -16.95
CA GLU A 291 47.22 25.38 -18.09
C GLU A 291 48.64 25.75 -17.63
N GLU A 292 48.73 26.61 -16.60
CA GLU A 292 50.00 27.00 -16.01
C GLU A 292 50.72 25.80 -15.39
N LEU A 293 50.01 24.96 -14.64
CA LEU A 293 50.57 23.75 -14.03
C LEU A 293 51.09 22.78 -15.11
N ASN A 294 50.36 22.59 -16.21
CA ASN A 294 50.81 21.75 -17.32
C ASN A 294 52.04 22.32 -18.01
N ARG A 295 52.11 23.64 -18.19
CA ARG A 295 53.29 24.30 -18.75
C ARG A 295 54.51 24.08 -17.86
N LEU A 296 54.38 24.27 -16.55
CA LEU A 296 55.47 24.04 -15.59
C LEU A 296 55.91 22.57 -15.57
N ARG A 297 54.97 21.63 -15.65
CA ARG A 297 55.26 20.18 -15.66
C ARG A 297 55.91 19.68 -16.95
N THR A 298 55.70 20.37 -18.07
CA THR A 298 56.24 19.99 -19.38
C THR A 298 57.51 20.75 -19.76
N THR A 299 57.81 21.85 -19.07
CA THR A 299 59.03 22.64 -19.30
C THR A 299 60.25 21.89 -18.76
N ARG A 300 61.14 21.44 -19.65
CA ARG A 300 62.41 20.80 -19.29
C ARG A 300 63.55 21.81 -19.36
N PRO A 301 64.57 21.69 -18.49
CA PRO A 301 65.88 22.27 -18.78
C PRO A 301 66.43 21.62 -20.06
N GLU A 302 66.83 22.42 -21.05
CA GLU A 302 67.62 21.90 -22.17
C GLU A 302 69.03 21.58 -21.65
N LEU A 303 69.43 20.30 -21.76
CA LEU A 303 70.82 19.93 -21.58
C LEU A 303 71.52 20.19 -22.91
N ASP A 304 72.41 21.18 -22.93
CA ASP A 304 73.26 21.44 -24.10
C ASP A 304 74.03 20.17 -24.48
N GLY A 305 74.14 19.91 -25.78
CA GLY A 305 74.95 18.80 -26.29
C GLY A 305 76.39 18.89 -25.79
N ALA A 306 77.03 17.75 -25.55
CA ALA A 306 78.42 17.72 -25.15
C ALA A 306 79.27 18.40 -26.23
N GLY A 307 79.85 19.56 -25.88
CA GLY A 307 80.59 20.40 -26.82
C GLY A 307 81.68 19.62 -27.55
N GLN A 308 81.99 20.06 -28.76
CA GLN A 308 83.07 19.48 -29.57
C GLN A 308 84.18 20.50 -29.79
N ALA A 309 85.41 20.02 -29.90
CA ALA A 309 86.55 20.82 -30.32
C ALA A 309 87.22 20.16 -31.52
N THR A 310 87.50 20.95 -32.57
CA THR A 310 88.14 20.48 -33.80
C THR A 310 89.44 21.24 -34.01
N TYR A 311 90.54 20.53 -34.25
CA TYR A 311 91.82 21.12 -34.65
C TYR A 311 92.40 20.31 -35.80
N GLU A 312 92.66 20.99 -36.93
CA GLU A 312 92.91 20.39 -38.23
C GLU A 312 91.84 19.33 -38.59
N ASP A 313 92.24 18.09 -38.87
CA ASP A 313 91.34 17.01 -39.32
C ASP A 313 90.79 16.13 -38.17
N VAL A 314 91.04 16.51 -36.91
CA VAL A 314 90.64 15.72 -35.72
C VAL A 314 89.59 16.48 -34.91
N THR A 315 88.40 15.88 -34.78
CA THR A 315 87.34 16.34 -33.87
C THR A 315 87.30 15.47 -32.62
N VAL A 316 87.48 16.10 -31.46
CA VAL A 316 87.25 15.49 -30.15
C VAL A 316 85.85 15.87 -29.70
N LEU A 317 85.00 14.86 -29.55
CA LEU A 317 83.66 15.00 -29.00
C LEU A 317 83.75 14.80 -27.48
N ASN A 318 83.18 15.72 -26.70
CA ASN A 318 83.03 15.49 -25.27
C ASN A 318 81.95 14.41 -25.05
N GLU A 319 82.07 13.67 -23.95
CA GLU A 319 81.14 12.58 -23.63
C GLU A 319 79.79 13.19 -23.21
N LEU A 320 78.69 12.63 -23.74
CA LEU A 320 77.33 13.07 -23.38
C LEU A 320 77.08 12.80 -21.89
N SER A 321 76.44 13.75 -21.21
CA SER A 321 76.03 13.58 -19.81
C SER A 321 75.16 12.32 -19.66
N GLU A 322 75.57 11.40 -18.80
CA GLU A 322 74.81 10.16 -18.50
C GLU A 322 73.57 10.41 -17.62
N THR A 323 73.36 11.65 -17.15
CA THR A 323 72.21 11.98 -16.30
C THR A 323 70.92 12.00 -17.11
N SER A 324 70.02 11.04 -16.89
CA SER A 324 68.67 11.09 -17.44
C SER A 324 67.80 12.07 -16.67
N LEU A 325 67.09 12.97 -17.37
CA LEU A 325 66.02 13.75 -16.76
C LEU A 325 64.91 12.79 -16.29
N PRO A 326 64.25 13.07 -15.15
CA PRO A 326 63.11 12.29 -14.71
C PRO A 326 62.04 12.22 -15.82
N PRO A 327 61.31 11.09 -15.92
CA PRO A 327 60.30 10.91 -16.96
C PRO A 327 59.22 12.00 -16.83
N VAL A 328 58.85 12.60 -17.97
CA VAL A 328 57.68 13.50 -18.00
C VAL A 328 56.45 12.68 -17.65
N PRO A 329 55.58 13.16 -16.73
CA PRO A 329 54.31 12.52 -16.45
C PRO A 329 53.57 12.25 -17.77
N ALA A 330 53.11 11.01 -17.97
CA ALA A 330 52.58 10.57 -19.26
C ALA A 330 51.30 11.31 -19.67
N GLU A 331 50.60 11.93 -18.73
CA GLU A 331 49.31 12.58 -18.96
C GLU A 331 49.31 14.02 -18.40
N PRO A 332 48.81 15.00 -19.17
CA PRO A 332 48.58 16.36 -18.69
C PRO A 332 47.44 16.37 -17.66
N LEU A 333 47.51 17.31 -16.72
CA LEU A 333 46.42 17.58 -15.78
C LEU A 333 45.18 18.06 -16.54
N THR A 334 44.00 17.58 -16.14
CA THR A 334 42.72 18.09 -16.64
C THR A 334 42.07 19.03 -15.63
N PRO A 335 41.30 20.05 -16.07
CA PRO A 335 40.51 20.90 -15.18
C PRO A 335 39.59 20.12 -14.24
N ILE A 336 39.40 20.65 -13.02
CA ILE A 336 38.46 20.14 -12.02
C ILE A 336 37.44 21.25 -11.72
N GLU A 337 36.15 20.94 -11.85
CA GLU A 337 35.03 21.89 -11.67
C GLU A 337 33.99 21.38 -10.66
N GLY A 338 33.27 22.30 -10.00
CA GLY A 338 32.14 21.99 -9.11
C GLY A 338 32.47 21.18 -7.85
N ARG A 339 33.68 21.30 -7.29
CA ARG A 339 34.19 20.53 -6.14
C ARG A 339 34.71 21.41 -5.00
N ALA A 340 33.78 22.11 -4.35
CA ALA A 340 34.01 22.68 -3.02
C ALA A 340 33.55 21.65 -1.97
N ASP A 341 34.49 20.94 -1.35
CA ASP A 341 34.20 19.87 -0.42
C ASP A 341 34.38 20.37 1.03
N PHE A 342 33.37 20.13 1.87
CA PHE A 342 33.39 20.44 3.30
C PHE A 342 33.28 19.15 4.10
N TYR A 343 34.03 19.03 5.19
CA TYR A 343 34.08 17.83 6.00
C TYR A 343 33.98 18.18 7.48
N VAL A 344 33.36 17.28 8.24
CA VAL A 344 33.45 17.23 9.69
C VAL A 344 34.58 16.27 10.08
N ARG A 345 35.55 16.74 10.86
CA ARG A 345 36.60 15.88 11.42
C ARG A 345 36.32 15.59 12.90
N ASP A 346 36.31 14.31 13.25
CA ASP A 346 36.07 13.86 14.62
C ASP A 346 37.35 13.85 15.48
N SER A 347 37.18 13.60 16.77
CA SER A 347 38.28 13.47 17.74
C SER A 347 39.30 12.37 17.42
N ASN A 348 38.94 11.37 16.60
CA ASN A 348 39.82 10.30 16.15
C ASN A 348 40.54 10.63 14.82
N GLY A 349 40.30 11.82 14.27
CA GLY A 349 40.87 12.28 13.00
C GLY A 349 40.14 11.77 11.76
N LYS A 350 38.99 11.11 11.90
CA LYS A 350 38.18 10.66 10.76
C LYS A 350 37.38 11.81 10.19
N GLU A 351 37.45 11.97 8.87
CA GLU A 351 36.66 12.96 8.13
C GLU A 351 35.37 12.35 7.57
N THR A 352 34.26 13.08 7.75
CA THR A 352 32.95 12.75 7.18
C THR A 352 32.54 13.89 6.26
N LEU A 353 32.29 13.60 4.98
CA LEU A 353 31.87 14.60 3.99
C LEU A 353 30.50 15.19 4.36
N ILE A 354 30.38 16.51 4.24
CA ILE A 354 29.11 17.23 4.35
C ILE A 354 28.49 17.30 2.95
N GLU A 355 27.31 16.70 2.78
CA GLU A 355 26.63 16.68 1.48
C GLU A 355 26.11 18.07 1.11
N THR A 356 26.74 18.70 0.10
CA THR A 356 26.40 20.05 -0.36
C THR A 356 25.74 20.11 -1.74
N LYS A 357 25.61 18.96 -2.43
CA LYS A 357 25.12 18.88 -3.82
C LYS A 357 23.64 19.22 -3.96
N ASP A 358 22.83 18.87 -2.96
CA ASP A 358 21.37 19.08 -2.98
C ASP A 358 20.96 20.45 -2.41
N LEU A 359 21.92 21.29 -2.01
CA LEU A 359 21.63 22.61 -1.47
C LEU A 359 21.17 23.54 -2.59
N THR A 360 19.96 24.07 -2.44
CA THR A 360 19.40 25.08 -3.35
C THR A 360 20.01 26.44 -3.00
N PRO A 361 20.65 27.14 -3.95
CA PRO A 361 21.18 28.47 -3.70
C PRO A 361 20.04 29.47 -3.44
N ASP A 362 20.29 30.44 -2.57
CA ASP A 362 19.36 31.53 -2.31
C ASP A 362 19.11 32.33 -3.61
N PRO A 363 17.85 32.61 -3.99
CA PRO A 363 17.54 33.31 -5.24
C PRO A 363 18.02 34.76 -5.29
N GLU A 364 18.22 35.41 -4.14
CA GLU A 364 18.66 36.80 -4.04
C GLU A 364 20.19 36.90 -3.90
N THR A 365 20.81 36.03 -3.09
CA THR A 365 22.26 36.12 -2.81
C THR A 365 23.12 35.10 -3.54
N GLY A 366 22.54 34.02 -4.08
CA GLY A 366 23.29 32.91 -4.68
C GLY A 366 23.96 31.97 -3.66
N ASP A 367 23.78 32.23 -2.36
CA ASP A 367 24.44 31.48 -1.29
C ASP A 367 23.83 30.10 -1.09
N LYS A 368 24.69 29.12 -0.83
CA LYS A 368 24.29 27.82 -0.30
C LYS A 368 24.56 27.79 1.21
N THR A 369 23.53 27.55 2.00
CA THR A 369 23.62 27.42 3.45
C THR A 369 23.94 25.99 3.85
N VAL A 370 25.05 25.80 4.56
CA VAL A 370 25.47 24.51 5.12
C VAL A 370 25.14 24.49 6.61
N ARG A 371 24.51 23.40 7.08
CA ARG A 371 24.17 23.18 8.50
C ARG A 371 24.78 21.87 8.99
N VAL A 372 25.54 21.95 10.06
CA VAL A 372 26.14 20.80 10.75
C VAL A 372 25.49 20.67 12.13
N TYR A 373 24.73 19.60 12.34
CA TYR A 373 24.05 19.33 13.61
C TYR A 373 25.02 18.62 14.57
N VAL A 374 25.30 19.22 15.73
CA VAL A 374 26.23 18.62 16.72
C VAL A 374 25.72 17.27 17.23
N LYS A 375 24.41 17.07 17.34
CA LYS A 375 23.81 15.77 17.72
C LYS A 375 24.19 14.60 16.80
N ASP A 376 24.45 14.88 15.52
CA ASP A 376 24.77 13.86 14.51
C ASP A 376 26.29 13.61 14.47
N HIS A 377 27.08 14.54 15.03
CA HIS A 377 28.54 14.53 15.09
C HIS A 377 29.03 14.92 16.49
N SER A 378 28.63 14.13 17.51
CA SER A 378 28.84 14.49 18.92
C SER A 378 30.30 14.66 19.34
N ASP A 379 31.23 14.16 18.54
CA ASP A 379 32.69 14.16 18.71
C ASP A 379 33.42 15.02 17.66
N ILE A 380 32.73 15.96 17.02
CA ILE A 380 33.31 16.95 16.11
C ILE A 380 34.44 17.73 16.80
N LYS A 381 35.57 17.85 16.10
CA LYS A 381 36.73 18.63 16.54
C LYS A 381 36.99 19.84 15.64
N SER A 382 36.84 19.66 14.33
CA SER A 382 37.09 20.73 13.34
C SER A 382 36.23 20.56 12.09
N ILE A 383 36.07 21.66 11.35
CA ILE A 383 35.49 21.68 10.01
C ILE A 383 36.61 21.92 9.01
N VAL A 384 36.67 21.09 7.98
CA VAL A 384 37.71 21.14 6.94
C VAL A 384 37.07 21.52 5.61
N ALA A 385 37.56 22.59 4.99
CA ALA A 385 37.14 23.05 3.68
C ALA A 385 38.26 22.85 2.66
N ARG A 386 37.96 22.25 1.51
CA ARG A 386 38.91 22.04 0.41
C ARG A 386 38.30 22.50 -0.91
N ASN A 387 38.91 23.50 -1.54
CA ASN A 387 38.56 23.92 -2.90
C ASN A 387 39.39 23.11 -3.90
N ARG A 388 38.83 22.02 -4.43
CA ARG A 388 39.53 21.18 -5.42
C ARG A 388 39.46 21.73 -6.84
N ASN A 389 38.67 22.78 -7.06
CA ASN A 389 38.50 23.36 -8.36
C ASN A 389 39.84 23.93 -8.86
N THR A 390 39.98 23.94 -10.18
CA THR A 390 41.12 24.57 -10.87
C THR A 390 40.75 25.92 -11.47
N GLY A 391 39.48 26.14 -11.83
CA GLY A 391 38.97 27.38 -12.44
C GLY A 391 37.86 28.07 -11.65
N GLU A 392 37.60 27.69 -10.40
CA GLU A 392 36.62 28.35 -9.53
C GLU A 392 37.20 28.66 -8.16
N ALA A 393 36.89 29.83 -7.62
CA ALA A 393 37.12 30.18 -6.22
C ALA A 393 35.84 29.95 -5.38
N VAL A 394 36.02 29.77 -4.08
CA VAL A 394 34.92 29.55 -3.12
C VAL A 394 34.95 30.67 -2.10
N ALA A 395 33.84 31.39 -1.92
CA ALA A 395 33.69 32.38 -0.87
C ALA A 395 32.89 31.76 0.30
N VAL A 396 33.46 31.69 1.50
CA VAL A 396 32.85 31.08 2.69
C VAL A 396 32.69 32.12 3.79
N THR A 397 31.52 32.23 4.41
CA THR A 397 31.31 33.15 5.55
C THR A 397 32.04 32.69 6.81
N THR A 398 31.98 33.50 7.87
CA THR A 398 32.27 33.03 9.23
C THR A 398 31.30 31.90 9.63
N PHE A 399 31.69 31.15 10.65
CA PHE A 399 30.88 30.05 11.17
C PHE A 399 30.06 30.56 12.35
N SER A 400 28.77 30.26 12.33
CA SER A 400 27.85 30.64 13.38
C SER A 400 27.33 29.40 14.09
N VAL A 401 27.37 29.41 15.42
CA VAL A 401 26.84 28.35 16.28
C VAL A 401 25.61 28.88 16.98
N TYR A 402 24.56 28.08 16.98
CA TYR A 402 23.38 28.38 17.75
C TYR A 402 22.70 27.12 18.26
N ASP A 403 22.07 27.21 19.42
CA ASP A 403 21.15 26.17 19.88
C ASP A 403 19.90 26.18 18.97
N ALA A 404 19.67 25.10 18.21
CA ALA A 404 18.53 24.98 17.30
C ALA A 404 17.17 25.24 17.98
N LYS A 405 17.08 24.98 19.29
CA LYS A 405 15.86 25.21 20.08
C LYS A 405 15.72 26.67 20.52
N LYS A 406 16.82 27.42 20.66
CA LYS A 406 16.81 28.84 21.03
C LYS A 406 16.83 29.78 19.81
N ASN A 407 17.37 29.35 18.68
CA ASN A 407 17.57 30.18 17.49
C ASN A 407 16.29 30.48 16.68
N LEU A 408 15.15 29.94 17.08
CA LEU A 408 13.87 30.42 16.56
C LEU A 408 13.62 31.89 16.94
N GLY A 409 14.40 32.47 17.86
CA GLY A 409 14.18 33.80 18.44
C GLY A 409 12.99 33.82 19.40
N TYR A 410 12.35 32.66 19.60
CA TYR A 410 11.21 32.46 20.47
C TYR A 410 11.26 31.09 21.13
N GLU A 411 10.81 30.99 22.37
CA GLU A 411 10.63 29.73 23.10
C GLU A 411 9.17 29.54 23.54
N PRO A 412 8.68 28.29 23.67
CA PRO A 412 7.33 28.04 24.16
C PRO A 412 7.17 28.43 25.64
N VAL A 413 6.10 29.16 25.98
CA VAL A 413 5.84 29.61 27.37
C VAL A 413 5.18 28.49 28.19
N HIS A 414 4.13 27.87 27.65
CA HIS A 414 3.39 26.76 28.29
C HIS A 414 3.08 25.64 27.29
N PRO A 415 4.10 24.93 26.77
CA PRO A 415 3.89 23.85 25.83
C PRO A 415 3.20 22.66 26.52
N VAL A 416 2.14 22.14 25.91
CA VAL A 416 1.52 20.87 26.32
C VAL A 416 2.47 19.69 26.02
N SER A 417 3.20 19.78 24.91
CA SER A 417 4.35 18.93 24.59
C SER A 417 5.31 19.66 23.66
N LYS A 418 6.57 19.24 23.69
CA LYS A 418 7.60 19.70 22.73
C LYS A 418 7.90 18.59 21.73
N ALA A 419 8.24 18.97 20.51
CA ALA A 419 8.72 18.07 19.49
C ALA A 419 9.98 17.35 19.97
N GLY A 420 10.07 16.05 19.70
CA GLY A 420 11.20 15.24 20.14
C GLY A 420 11.14 13.84 19.56
N ASP A 421 12.30 13.25 19.34
CA ASP A 421 12.43 11.89 18.81
C ASP A 421 12.05 10.83 19.86
N ALA A 422 11.53 9.71 19.36
CA ALA A 422 11.44 8.47 20.11
C ALA A 422 12.86 7.99 20.42
N VAL A 423 13.07 7.53 21.64
CA VAL A 423 14.34 6.95 22.08
C VAL A 423 14.06 5.56 22.61
N ILE A 424 14.64 4.57 21.94
CA ILE A 424 14.53 3.16 22.30
C ILE A 424 15.92 2.56 22.52
N LYS A 425 15.98 1.48 23.29
CA LYS A 425 17.19 0.68 23.48
C LYS A 425 16.94 -0.72 22.97
N TYR A 426 17.74 -1.16 22.02
CA TYR A 426 17.68 -2.49 21.41
C TYR A 426 19.07 -3.12 21.45
N GLU A 427 19.19 -4.34 21.99
CA GLU A 427 20.48 -5.06 22.18
C GLU A 427 21.58 -4.22 22.87
N GLY A 428 21.18 -3.31 23.77
CA GLY A 428 22.11 -2.42 24.47
C GLY A 428 22.39 -1.09 23.76
N ILE A 429 22.00 -0.95 22.50
CA ILE A 429 22.24 0.23 21.66
C ILE A 429 21.05 1.18 21.76
N THR A 430 21.32 2.46 22.05
CA THR A 430 20.31 3.53 22.05
C THR A 430 20.10 4.05 20.64
N VAL A 431 18.84 4.08 20.19
CA VAL A 431 18.45 4.50 18.85
C VAL A 431 17.38 5.58 18.93
N ASN A 432 17.52 6.61 18.10
CA ASN A 432 16.58 7.73 18.03
C ASN A 432 15.81 7.70 16.71
N ARG A 433 14.50 7.93 16.75
CA ARG A 433 13.65 8.00 15.55
C ARG A 433 12.64 9.13 15.64
N PRO A 434 12.39 9.86 14.55
CA PRO A 434 11.42 10.97 14.56
C PRO A 434 9.96 10.50 14.69
N THR A 435 9.69 9.21 14.46
CA THR A 435 8.32 8.67 14.49
C THR A 435 8.18 7.52 15.48
N ASN A 436 6.95 7.33 15.94
CA ASN A 436 6.56 6.21 16.81
C ASN A 436 6.33 4.90 16.07
N LYS A 437 6.37 4.89 14.74
CA LYS A 437 6.34 3.69 13.90
C LYS A 437 7.75 3.47 13.36
N ILE A 438 8.42 2.44 13.85
CA ILE A 438 9.85 2.19 13.61
C ILE A 438 9.99 0.83 12.93
N ASP A 439 10.39 0.81 11.66
CA ASP A 439 10.46 -0.38 10.80
C ASP A 439 11.89 -0.74 10.35
N ASP A 440 12.89 0.00 10.80
CA ASP A 440 14.28 -0.09 10.35
C ASP A 440 15.26 -0.59 11.42
N VAL A 441 14.77 -0.82 12.66
CA VAL A 441 15.62 -1.26 13.78
C VAL A 441 15.69 -2.78 13.86
N VAL A 442 14.57 -3.46 13.63
CA VAL A 442 14.49 -4.93 13.67
C VAL A 442 14.08 -5.42 12.29
N PRO A 443 14.90 -6.26 11.61
CA PRO A 443 14.59 -6.72 10.26
C PRO A 443 13.20 -7.34 10.16
N HIS A 444 12.40 -6.84 9.22
CA HIS A 444 11.02 -7.26 8.95
C HIS A 444 10.06 -7.14 10.14
N VAL A 445 10.35 -6.31 11.15
CA VAL A 445 9.47 -6.07 12.29
C VAL A 445 9.25 -4.57 12.45
N THR A 446 7.98 -4.16 12.44
CA THR A 446 7.59 -2.78 12.70
C THR A 446 7.21 -2.63 14.17
N LEU A 447 7.92 -1.79 14.90
CA LEU A 447 7.64 -1.42 16.28
C LEU A 447 6.70 -0.22 16.31
N ASN A 448 5.66 -0.28 17.14
CA ASN A 448 4.72 0.82 17.38
C ASN A 448 4.86 1.27 18.83
N VAL A 449 5.55 2.39 19.02
CA VAL A 449 5.86 2.97 20.32
C VAL A 449 4.74 3.92 20.75
N THR A 450 4.27 3.77 21.98
CA THR A 450 3.17 4.59 22.52
C THR A 450 3.60 5.31 23.81
N ASN A 451 4.22 4.59 24.74
CA ASN A 451 4.66 5.12 26.03
C ASN A 451 6.04 4.59 26.40
N LYS A 452 6.64 5.19 27.43
CA LYS A 452 7.82 4.64 28.10
C LYS A 452 7.49 3.26 28.70
N THR A 453 8.42 2.32 28.61
CA THR A 453 8.30 1.00 29.25
C THR A 453 8.60 1.08 30.75
N GLU A 454 7.84 0.36 31.59
CA GLU A 454 8.13 0.27 33.03
C GLU A 454 9.25 -0.73 33.32
N LYS A 455 9.27 -1.83 32.57
CA LYS A 455 10.29 -2.87 32.56
C LYS A 455 10.70 -3.19 31.13
N THR A 456 11.80 -3.88 30.93
CA THR A 456 12.21 -4.32 29.59
C THR A 456 11.12 -5.13 28.91
N ALA A 457 10.62 -4.63 27.79
CA ALA A 457 9.60 -5.29 27.01
C ALA A 457 10.22 -6.47 26.26
N THR A 458 9.60 -7.64 26.35
CA THR A 458 9.94 -8.79 25.51
C THR A 458 8.89 -8.90 24.41
N ILE A 459 9.32 -8.77 23.16
CA ILE A 459 8.46 -8.98 21.99
C ILE A 459 8.73 -10.38 21.46
N GLU A 460 7.71 -11.23 21.45
CA GLU A 460 7.77 -12.60 20.97
C GLU A 460 7.14 -12.70 19.58
N ILE A 461 7.88 -13.28 18.62
CA ILE A 461 7.46 -13.50 17.24
C ILE A 461 7.21 -14.99 17.04
N LYS A 462 5.95 -15.33 16.75
CA LYS A 462 5.49 -16.71 16.58
C LYS A 462 4.65 -16.88 15.31
N PRO A 463 4.51 -18.10 14.77
CA PRO A 463 3.62 -18.35 13.65
C PRO A 463 2.16 -18.00 13.98
N ASP A 464 1.43 -17.46 13.01
CA ASP A 464 -0.01 -17.20 13.11
C ASP A 464 -0.82 -18.45 12.73
N LYS A 465 -0.97 -19.34 13.70
CA LYS A 465 -1.66 -20.63 13.52
C LYS A 465 -3.16 -20.48 13.30
N GLU A 466 -3.78 -19.47 13.92
CA GLU A 466 -5.22 -19.23 13.80
C GLU A 466 -5.57 -18.80 12.38
N SER A 467 -4.81 -17.87 11.79
CA SER A 467 -5.00 -17.50 10.38
C SER A 467 -4.90 -18.70 9.42
N ALA A 468 -3.95 -19.62 9.68
CA ALA A 468 -3.81 -20.83 8.88
C ALA A 468 -4.98 -21.81 9.09
N LYS A 469 -5.42 -22.00 10.34
CA LYS A 469 -6.56 -22.84 10.71
C LYS A 469 -7.85 -22.36 10.05
N ASP A 470 -8.15 -21.07 10.17
CA ASP A 470 -9.35 -20.45 9.61
C ASP A 470 -9.40 -20.60 8.09
N ALA A 471 -8.26 -20.43 7.41
CA ALA A 471 -8.20 -20.62 5.97
C ALA A 471 -8.44 -22.09 5.55
N LEU A 472 -7.93 -23.06 6.31
CA LEU A 472 -8.18 -24.48 6.07
C LEU A 472 -9.65 -24.85 6.32
N ILE A 473 -10.27 -24.30 7.36
CA ILE A 473 -11.71 -24.47 7.65
C ILE A 473 -12.54 -23.87 6.52
N ALA A 474 -12.22 -22.66 6.06
CA ALA A 474 -12.91 -22.00 4.96
C ALA A 474 -12.76 -22.77 3.63
N PHE A 475 -11.59 -23.36 3.39
CA PHE A 475 -11.36 -24.27 2.27
C PHE A 475 -12.26 -25.51 2.34
N VAL A 476 -12.26 -26.21 3.47
CA VAL A 476 -13.11 -27.41 3.67
C VAL A 476 -14.59 -27.05 3.52
N GLY A 477 -15.03 -25.93 4.09
CA GLY A 477 -16.41 -25.47 4.00
C GLY A 477 -16.84 -25.21 2.55
N THR A 478 -16.06 -24.43 1.81
CA THR A 478 -16.36 -24.14 0.39
C THR A 478 -16.23 -25.38 -0.51
N TYR A 479 -15.31 -26.29 -0.20
CA TYR A 479 -15.18 -27.57 -0.90
C TYR A 479 -16.44 -28.42 -0.71
N ASN A 480 -16.88 -28.57 0.55
CA ASN A 480 -18.08 -29.33 0.89
C ASN A 480 -19.34 -28.73 0.26
N GLN A 481 -19.49 -27.40 0.26
CA GLN A 481 -20.62 -26.75 -0.41
C GLN A 481 -20.63 -27.01 -1.93
N CYS A 482 -19.46 -26.98 -2.58
CA CYS A 482 -19.34 -27.29 -4.00
C CYS A 482 -19.71 -28.76 -4.30
N ILE A 483 -19.13 -29.70 -3.55
CA ILE A 483 -19.43 -31.14 -3.71
C ILE A 483 -20.91 -31.43 -3.39
N ALA A 484 -21.49 -30.76 -2.39
CA ALA A 484 -22.89 -30.92 -2.03
C ALA A 484 -23.81 -30.46 -3.16
N GLU A 485 -23.52 -29.30 -3.76
CA GLU A 485 -24.26 -28.81 -4.91
C GLU A 485 -24.14 -29.76 -6.11
N MET A 486 -22.94 -30.28 -6.39
CA MET A 486 -22.76 -31.29 -7.45
C MET A 486 -23.57 -32.57 -7.17
N ASN A 487 -23.59 -33.04 -5.93
CA ASN A 487 -24.39 -34.20 -5.50
C ASN A 487 -25.88 -33.95 -5.66
N ILE A 488 -26.40 -32.81 -5.18
CA ILE A 488 -27.80 -32.42 -5.32
C ILE A 488 -28.19 -32.44 -6.81
N LEU A 489 -27.34 -31.93 -7.69
CA LEU A 489 -27.64 -31.86 -9.11
C LEU A 489 -27.55 -33.21 -9.84
N SER A 490 -26.64 -34.10 -9.43
CA SER A 490 -26.39 -35.37 -10.16
C SER A 490 -27.14 -36.59 -9.60
N ASP A 491 -27.50 -36.60 -8.33
CA ASP A 491 -28.07 -37.76 -7.63
C ASP A 491 -29.52 -37.50 -7.17
N ASN A 492 -30.38 -38.53 -7.28
CA ASN A 492 -31.79 -38.47 -6.87
C ASN A 492 -32.01 -39.09 -5.47
N LYS A 493 -31.18 -38.72 -4.50
CA LYS A 493 -31.19 -39.26 -3.13
C LYS A 493 -31.54 -38.15 -2.12
N PRO A 494 -32.73 -38.16 -1.49
CA PRO A 494 -33.13 -37.13 -0.53
C PRO A 494 -32.19 -36.98 0.66
N GLU A 495 -31.47 -38.05 1.01
CA GLU A 495 -30.50 -38.09 2.10
C GLU A 495 -29.34 -37.11 1.89
N ILE A 496 -29.09 -36.67 0.64
CA ILE A 496 -28.09 -35.64 0.31
C ILE A 496 -28.42 -34.31 0.98
N ILE A 497 -29.70 -33.98 1.08
CA ILE A 497 -30.14 -32.70 1.64
C ILE A 497 -30.26 -32.81 3.16
N SER A 498 -30.75 -33.95 3.68
CA SER A 498 -30.94 -34.13 5.12
C SER A 498 -29.64 -34.20 5.93
N GLU A 499 -28.50 -34.45 5.27
CA GLU A 499 -27.17 -34.44 5.91
C GLU A 499 -26.52 -33.05 5.93
N LEU A 500 -27.14 -32.04 5.29
CA LEU A 500 -26.62 -30.67 5.22
C LEU A 500 -27.24 -29.81 6.33
N ASP A 501 -26.77 -30.02 7.56
CA ASP A 501 -27.29 -29.34 8.77
C ASP A 501 -27.13 -27.81 8.75
N TYR A 502 -26.31 -27.27 7.84
CA TYR A 502 -26.10 -25.83 7.68
C TYR A 502 -27.15 -25.14 6.80
N LEU A 503 -28.04 -25.89 6.13
CA LEU A 503 -29.10 -25.33 5.32
C LEU A 503 -30.34 -25.02 6.16
N THR A 504 -30.88 -23.82 5.97
CA THR A 504 -32.21 -23.43 6.47
C THR A 504 -33.33 -24.24 5.79
N ASP A 505 -34.52 -24.27 6.39
CA ASP A 505 -35.68 -24.98 5.83
C ASP A 505 -36.01 -24.54 4.39
N ASP A 506 -35.93 -23.23 4.12
CA ASP A 506 -36.17 -22.66 2.79
C ASP A 506 -35.11 -23.08 1.76
N GLU A 507 -33.84 -23.18 2.19
CA GLU A 507 -32.75 -23.65 1.35
C GLU A 507 -32.85 -25.15 1.08
N GLN A 508 -33.30 -25.94 2.06
CA GLN A 508 -33.58 -27.36 1.86
C GLN A 508 -34.72 -27.56 0.86
N GLU A 509 -35.81 -26.78 0.94
CA GLU A 509 -36.88 -26.85 -0.06
C GLU A 509 -36.37 -26.49 -1.46
N SER A 510 -35.56 -25.43 -1.55
CA SER A 510 -34.92 -25.01 -2.79
C SER A 510 -33.97 -26.06 -3.35
N ALA A 511 -33.23 -26.78 -2.50
CA ALA A 511 -32.40 -27.91 -2.89
C ALA A 511 -33.22 -29.10 -3.40
N ARG A 512 -34.37 -29.40 -2.77
CA ARG A 512 -35.27 -30.49 -3.20
C ARG A 512 -35.81 -30.28 -4.60
N LYS A 513 -36.10 -29.03 -4.98
CA LYS A 513 -36.53 -28.67 -6.36
C LYS A 513 -35.45 -28.96 -7.41
N ARG A 514 -34.18 -28.97 -7.02
CA ARG A 514 -33.03 -29.17 -7.91
C ARG A 514 -32.43 -30.59 -7.84
N LEU A 515 -32.95 -31.42 -6.94
CA LEU A 515 -32.45 -32.77 -6.69
C LEU A 515 -32.55 -33.63 -7.96
N GLY A 516 -31.42 -34.18 -8.40
CA GLY A 516 -31.33 -35.02 -9.60
C GLY A 516 -31.60 -34.28 -10.91
N MET A 517 -31.62 -32.94 -10.93
CA MET A 517 -31.97 -32.14 -12.12
C MET A 517 -31.05 -32.42 -13.33
N PHE A 518 -29.79 -32.78 -13.08
CA PHE A 518 -28.78 -33.13 -14.08
C PHE A 518 -28.30 -34.57 -13.93
N GLN A 519 -29.20 -35.47 -13.54
CA GLN A 519 -28.91 -36.90 -13.47
C GLN A 519 -28.37 -37.41 -14.82
N GLY A 520 -27.18 -38.02 -14.79
CA GLY A 520 -26.49 -38.51 -15.99
C GLY A 520 -25.64 -37.47 -16.73
N ASP A 521 -25.51 -36.23 -16.24
CA ASP A 521 -24.55 -35.28 -16.80
C ASP A 521 -23.11 -35.67 -16.41
N PHE A 522 -22.40 -36.26 -17.38
CA PHE A 522 -21.03 -36.74 -17.22
C PHE A 522 -20.04 -35.64 -16.79
N SER A 523 -20.29 -34.36 -17.11
CA SER A 523 -19.40 -33.30 -16.68
C SER A 523 -19.41 -33.16 -15.17
N ILE A 524 -20.58 -33.19 -14.53
CA ILE A 524 -20.72 -33.09 -13.07
C ILE A 524 -20.07 -34.29 -12.40
N SER A 525 -20.37 -35.51 -12.85
CA SER A 525 -19.77 -36.72 -12.27
C SER A 525 -18.24 -36.74 -12.41
N ASN A 526 -17.70 -36.45 -13.60
CA ASN A 526 -16.26 -36.41 -13.83
C ASN A 526 -15.56 -35.28 -13.05
N GLY A 527 -16.19 -34.10 -12.99
CA GLY A 527 -15.69 -32.97 -12.22
C GLY A 527 -15.57 -33.32 -10.75
N LYS A 528 -16.63 -33.88 -10.16
CA LYS A 528 -16.67 -34.35 -8.78
C LYS A 528 -15.57 -35.38 -8.51
N SER A 529 -15.46 -36.42 -9.35
CA SER A 529 -14.42 -37.44 -9.19
C SER A 529 -13.01 -36.86 -9.28
N THR A 530 -12.77 -35.92 -10.21
CA THR A 530 -11.46 -35.26 -10.36
C THR A 530 -11.12 -34.44 -9.12
N MET A 531 -12.06 -33.66 -8.59
CA MET A 531 -11.84 -32.86 -7.37
C MET A 531 -11.55 -33.76 -6.16
N GLN A 532 -12.28 -34.87 -6.03
CA GLN A 532 -12.03 -35.87 -4.98
C GLN A 532 -10.65 -36.52 -5.12
N SER A 533 -10.23 -36.88 -6.34
CA SER A 533 -8.89 -37.42 -6.60
C SER A 533 -7.77 -36.42 -6.29
N ILE A 534 -7.98 -35.14 -6.60
CA ILE A 534 -7.02 -34.07 -6.29
C ILE A 534 -6.84 -33.94 -4.79
N VAL A 535 -7.92 -33.90 -4.02
CA VAL A 535 -7.89 -33.71 -2.56
C VAL A 535 -7.39 -34.97 -1.82
N ALA A 536 -7.65 -36.16 -2.36
CA ALA A 536 -7.14 -37.42 -1.82
C ALA A 536 -5.73 -37.79 -2.30
N GLY A 537 -5.16 -37.01 -3.23
CA GLY A 537 -3.85 -37.25 -3.82
C GLY A 537 -2.71 -37.03 -2.83
N SER A 538 -1.56 -37.67 -3.10
CA SER A 538 -0.31 -37.42 -2.38
C SER A 538 0.55 -36.46 -3.20
N TYR A 539 0.97 -35.36 -2.57
CA TYR A 539 1.79 -34.30 -3.16
C TYR A 539 3.11 -34.24 -2.40
N ARG A 540 4.14 -34.86 -2.99
CA ARG A 540 5.48 -34.89 -2.42
C ARG A 540 6.28 -33.71 -2.97
N TRP A 541 6.70 -32.82 -2.08
CA TRP A 541 7.48 -31.61 -2.40
C TRP A 541 8.97 -31.75 -2.08
N SER A 542 9.37 -32.79 -1.33
CA SER A 542 10.77 -33.15 -1.09
C SER A 542 10.93 -34.64 -0.76
N GLU A 543 12.15 -35.16 -0.84
CA GLU A 543 12.44 -36.56 -0.47
C GLU A 543 12.15 -36.85 1.01
N SER A 544 12.36 -35.86 1.88
CA SER A 544 12.16 -35.91 3.32
C SER A 544 10.80 -35.40 3.79
N ALA A 545 9.82 -35.24 2.89
CA ALA A 545 8.50 -34.73 3.24
C ALA A 545 7.73 -35.74 4.12
N ASP A 546 7.43 -35.36 5.37
CA ASP A 546 6.60 -36.15 6.27
C ASP A 546 5.11 -35.98 5.96
N ILE A 547 4.72 -34.75 5.59
CA ILE A 547 3.36 -34.39 5.19
C ILE A 547 3.29 -34.26 3.67
N THR A 548 2.50 -35.15 3.07
CA THR A 548 2.21 -35.22 1.63
C THR A 548 0.72 -35.33 1.32
N MET A 549 -0.14 -35.51 2.33
CA MET A 549 -1.58 -35.73 2.18
C MET A 549 -2.39 -35.00 3.25
N LEU A 550 -3.61 -34.56 2.92
CA LEU A 550 -4.52 -33.89 3.87
C LEU A 550 -4.90 -34.78 5.06
N ASN A 551 -4.99 -36.10 4.85
CA ASN A 551 -5.34 -37.04 5.92
C ASN A 551 -4.29 -37.05 7.06
N GLN A 552 -3.03 -36.72 6.75
CA GLN A 552 -1.95 -36.64 7.72
C GLN A 552 -2.12 -35.44 8.65
N ILE A 553 -2.81 -34.38 8.21
CA ILE A 553 -3.11 -33.17 9.01
C ILE A 553 -4.51 -33.19 9.62
N GLY A 554 -5.22 -34.33 9.54
CA GLY A 554 -6.56 -34.48 10.11
C GLY A 554 -7.70 -33.98 9.22
N ILE A 555 -7.45 -33.71 7.94
CA ILE A 555 -8.49 -33.36 6.97
C ILE A 555 -8.69 -34.53 6.01
N SER A 556 -9.84 -35.20 6.06
CA SER A 556 -10.11 -36.31 5.14
C SER A 556 -11.60 -36.60 5.04
N THR A 557 -12.00 -37.46 4.11
CA THR A 557 -13.39 -37.95 4.03
C THR A 557 -13.78 -38.89 5.18
N ARG A 558 -12.86 -39.20 6.09
CA ARG A 558 -13.06 -40.06 7.28
C ARG A 558 -12.23 -39.55 8.47
N ALA A 559 -12.29 -38.25 8.78
CA ALA A 559 -11.41 -37.67 9.81
C ALA A 559 -11.85 -37.99 11.25
N THR A 560 -13.15 -38.25 11.47
CA THR A 560 -13.74 -38.35 12.82
C THR A 560 -14.11 -39.77 13.28
N GLY A 561 -13.89 -40.81 12.46
CA GLY A 561 -14.35 -42.18 12.75
C GLY A 561 -13.27 -43.26 12.62
N ALA A 562 -12.83 -43.83 13.75
CA ALA A 562 -11.83 -44.91 13.80
C ALA A 562 -12.40 -46.34 13.90
N SER A 563 -13.72 -46.54 14.06
CA SER A 563 -14.27 -47.88 14.38
C SER A 563 -15.75 -48.11 14.01
N GLY A 564 -16.29 -47.41 13.00
CA GLY A 564 -17.69 -47.54 12.57
C GLY A 564 -17.82 -47.88 11.10
N GLY A 565 -18.86 -48.64 10.74
CA GLY A 565 -19.21 -48.97 9.35
C GLY A 565 -19.35 -47.73 8.46
N TYR A 566 -19.39 -47.95 7.14
CA TYR A 566 -19.46 -46.88 6.15
C TYR A 566 -20.61 -45.89 6.45
N SER A 567 -20.28 -44.60 6.65
CA SER A 567 -21.27 -43.53 6.72
C SER A 567 -21.62 -43.05 5.31
N ALA A 568 -22.90 -42.71 5.08
CA ALA A 568 -23.37 -42.23 3.78
C ALA A 568 -22.67 -40.93 3.32
N SER A 569 -22.25 -40.08 4.28
CA SER A 569 -21.44 -38.88 4.03
C SER A 569 -20.06 -39.21 3.42
N GLN A 570 -19.42 -40.28 3.90
CA GLN A 570 -18.09 -40.70 3.46
C GLN A 570 -18.08 -41.14 1.98
N MET A 571 -19.19 -41.71 1.51
CA MET A 571 -19.36 -42.11 0.11
C MET A 571 -19.66 -40.93 -0.82
N ARG A 572 -19.97 -39.75 -0.27
CA ARG A 572 -20.31 -38.54 -1.04
C ARG A 572 -19.11 -37.61 -1.24
N GLY A 573 -18.00 -37.89 -0.57
CA GLY A 573 -16.71 -37.21 -0.72
C GLY A 573 -16.65 -35.84 -0.05
N TYR A 574 -17.46 -35.63 0.98
CA TYR A 574 -17.31 -34.50 1.90
C TYR A 574 -16.06 -34.68 2.77
N LEU A 575 -15.37 -33.58 3.05
CA LEU A 575 -14.25 -33.51 3.97
C LEU A 575 -14.74 -33.25 5.39
N GLU A 576 -14.11 -33.94 6.33
CA GLU A 576 -14.25 -33.75 7.76
C GLU A 576 -12.92 -33.23 8.32
N ILE A 577 -12.98 -32.47 9.41
CA ILE A 577 -11.81 -31.97 10.12
C ILE A 577 -11.75 -32.63 11.50
N ASN A 578 -10.61 -33.24 11.81
CA ASN A 578 -10.24 -33.59 13.17
C ASN A 578 -9.47 -32.40 13.78
N GLU A 579 -10.19 -31.54 14.50
CA GLU A 579 -9.63 -30.28 15.04
C GLU A 579 -8.38 -30.52 15.88
N LYS A 580 -8.39 -31.53 16.76
CA LYS A 580 -7.22 -31.86 17.60
C LYS A 580 -5.98 -32.20 16.76
N LYS A 581 -6.15 -33.06 15.75
CA LYS A 581 -5.04 -33.46 14.87
C LYS A 581 -4.57 -32.31 13.98
N LEU A 582 -5.49 -31.44 13.57
CA LEU A 582 -5.17 -30.25 12.80
C LEU A 582 -4.35 -29.26 13.65
N ASP A 583 -4.78 -28.99 14.88
CA ASP A 583 -4.08 -28.11 15.81
C ASP A 583 -2.67 -28.62 16.11
N GLU A 584 -2.52 -29.93 16.38
CA GLU A 584 -1.21 -30.58 16.55
C GLU A 584 -0.31 -30.42 15.30
N SER A 585 -0.88 -30.51 14.10
CA SER A 585 -0.14 -30.38 12.85
C SER A 585 0.29 -28.94 12.56
N LEU A 586 -0.57 -27.96 12.85
CA LEU A 586 -0.30 -26.53 12.71
C LEU A 586 0.75 -26.04 13.71
N GLU A 587 0.96 -26.74 14.83
CA GLU A 587 1.99 -26.41 15.80
C GLU A 587 3.41 -26.60 15.24
N SER A 588 3.61 -27.68 14.48
CA SER A 588 4.96 -28.16 14.13
C SER A 588 5.26 -28.19 12.63
N ASN A 589 4.26 -28.10 11.76
CA ASN A 589 4.42 -28.45 10.34
C ASN A 589 3.84 -27.43 9.35
N LEU A 590 3.72 -26.15 9.72
CA LEU A 590 3.14 -25.11 8.84
C LEU A 590 3.78 -25.05 7.46
N ASP A 591 5.12 -25.13 7.38
CA ASP A 591 5.83 -25.13 6.09
C ASP A 591 5.49 -26.36 5.23
N GLN A 592 5.36 -27.54 5.84
CA GLN A 592 4.97 -28.73 5.09
C GLN A 592 3.50 -28.64 4.63
N ILE A 593 2.63 -28.08 5.46
CA ILE A 593 1.23 -27.83 5.12
C ILE A 593 1.11 -26.85 3.94
N LYS A 594 1.89 -25.76 3.96
CA LYS A 594 2.00 -24.82 2.83
C LYS A 594 2.38 -25.55 1.55
N ASN A 595 3.43 -26.37 1.60
CA ASN A 595 3.98 -27.03 0.43
C ASN A 595 3.05 -28.09 -0.18
N ILE A 596 2.16 -28.73 0.59
CA ILE A 596 1.16 -29.64 0.00
C ILE A 596 0.04 -28.89 -0.74
N PHE A 597 -0.24 -27.62 -0.38
CA PHE A 597 -1.21 -26.78 -1.11
C PHE A 597 -0.58 -26.12 -2.34
N GLY A 598 0.68 -25.69 -2.22
CA GLY A 598 1.44 -25.09 -3.31
C GLY A 598 2.93 -25.27 -3.13
N PHE A 599 3.57 -25.84 -4.13
CA PHE A 599 5.02 -25.91 -4.20
C PHE A 599 5.49 -25.53 -5.60
N ASP A 600 6.54 -24.73 -5.65
CA ASP A 600 7.27 -24.36 -6.86
C ASP A 600 8.35 -25.42 -7.09
N SER A 601 8.16 -26.25 -8.10
CA SER A 601 9.01 -27.41 -8.36
C SER A 601 10.28 -27.08 -9.15
N ASP A 602 10.33 -25.94 -9.84
CA ASP A 602 11.46 -25.55 -10.70
C ASP A 602 12.21 -24.28 -10.23
N GLY A 603 11.69 -23.60 -9.21
CA GLY A 603 12.34 -22.48 -8.53
C GLY A 603 12.14 -21.13 -9.23
N ASP A 604 11.16 -21.00 -10.12
CA ASP A 604 10.87 -19.77 -10.87
C ASP A 604 9.96 -18.77 -10.11
N LEU A 605 9.65 -19.06 -8.84
CA LEU A 605 8.74 -18.34 -7.95
C LEU A 605 7.26 -18.47 -8.33
N ILE A 606 6.91 -19.41 -9.22
CA ILE A 606 5.54 -19.72 -9.64
C ILE A 606 5.17 -21.12 -9.16
N VAL A 607 4.12 -21.19 -8.35
CA VAL A 607 3.59 -22.49 -7.89
C VAL A 607 3.01 -23.27 -9.08
N ASP A 608 3.52 -24.48 -9.28
CA ASP A 608 3.17 -25.38 -10.38
C ASP A 608 2.70 -26.78 -9.92
N SER A 609 2.71 -27.02 -8.61
CA SER A 609 2.30 -28.28 -7.99
C SER A 609 1.53 -28.08 -6.67
N GLY A 610 0.85 -29.13 -6.21
CA GLY A 610 0.09 -29.12 -4.96
C GLY A 610 -1.43 -29.20 -5.15
N ILE A 611 -2.15 -29.42 -4.04
CA ILE A 611 -3.60 -29.55 -4.00
C ILE A 611 -4.26 -28.26 -4.47
N GLY A 612 -3.78 -27.12 -3.97
CA GLY A 612 -4.33 -25.80 -4.26
C GLY A 612 -4.22 -25.46 -5.74
N TYR A 613 -3.02 -25.62 -6.30
CA TYR A 613 -2.78 -25.42 -7.72
C TYR A 613 -3.62 -26.36 -8.60
N SER A 614 -3.62 -27.65 -8.30
CA SER A 614 -4.34 -28.66 -9.08
C SER A 614 -5.85 -28.42 -9.07
N LEU A 615 -6.38 -28.06 -7.90
CA LEU A 615 -7.81 -27.78 -7.74
C LEU A 615 -8.22 -26.46 -8.39
N ASP A 616 -7.39 -25.41 -8.30
CA ASP A 616 -7.64 -24.15 -9.01
C ASP A 616 -7.63 -24.35 -10.53
N LYS A 617 -6.67 -25.10 -11.07
CA LYS A 617 -6.64 -25.46 -12.49
C LYS A 617 -7.91 -26.18 -12.92
N GLN A 618 -8.36 -27.16 -12.13
CA GLN A 618 -9.61 -27.87 -12.38
C GLN A 618 -10.80 -26.91 -12.36
N LEU A 619 -10.94 -26.09 -11.32
CA LEU A 619 -12.05 -25.15 -11.16
C LEU A 619 -12.06 -24.07 -12.25
N THR A 620 -10.90 -23.59 -12.66
CA THR A 620 -10.74 -22.62 -13.75
C THR A 620 -11.37 -23.14 -15.04
N SER A 621 -11.19 -24.42 -15.38
CA SER A 621 -11.80 -25.03 -16.57
C SER A 621 -13.35 -24.99 -16.58
N TRP A 622 -13.96 -24.88 -15.40
CA TRP A 622 -15.41 -24.79 -15.22
C TRP A 622 -15.93 -23.36 -15.29
N VAL A 623 -15.32 -22.46 -14.53
CA VAL A 623 -15.87 -21.13 -14.23
C VAL A 623 -15.36 -20.03 -15.16
N GLN A 624 -14.23 -20.24 -15.85
CA GLN A 624 -13.69 -19.23 -16.76
C GLN A 624 -14.63 -18.92 -17.92
N ASN A 625 -14.42 -17.78 -18.58
CA ASN A 625 -15.13 -17.43 -19.80
C ASN A 625 -14.89 -18.50 -20.87
N GLY A 626 -15.97 -19.03 -21.45
CA GLY A 626 -15.91 -20.15 -22.41
C GLY A 626 -15.64 -21.52 -21.77
N GLY A 627 -15.60 -21.61 -20.44
CA GLY A 627 -15.49 -22.86 -19.69
C GLY A 627 -16.77 -23.72 -19.74
N ILE A 628 -16.76 -24.83 -19.01
CA ILE A 628 -17.85 -25.83 -19.04
C ILE A 628 -19.20 -25.20 -18.71
N ILE A 629 -19.29 -24.42 -17.63
CA ILE A 629 -20.58 -23.85 -17.18
C ILE A 629 -21.06 -22.78 -18.17
N ALA A 630 -20.17 -21.94 -18.68
CA ALA A 630 -20.51 -20.93 -19.68
C ALA A 630 -21.13 -21.59 -20.94
N ASN A 631 -20.56 -22.70 -21.41
CA ASN A 631 -21.07 -23.44 -22.57
C ASN A 631 -22.43 -24.12 -22.29
N LYS A 632 -22.63 -24.65 -21.08
CA LYS A 632 -23.93 -25.21 -20.64
C LYS A 632 -25.01 -24.12 -20.61
N ASN A 633 -24.69 -22.97 -20.02
CA ASN A 633 -25.57 -21.81 -19.96
C ASN A 633 -25.89 -21.27 -21.35
N ALA A 634 -24.93 -21.18 -22.27
CA ALA A 634 -25.17 -20.76 -23.65
C ALA A 634 -26.18 -21.69 -24.36
N THR A 635 -26.03 -23.01 -24.18
CA THR A 635 -26.95 -24.02 -24.72
C THR A 635 -28.36 -23.86 -24.17
N ILE A 636 -28.48 -23.69 -22.84
CA ILE A 636 -29.78 -23.51 -22.18
C ILE A 636 -30.43 -22.18 -22.57
N ASN A 637 -29.67 -21.10 -22.65
CA ASN A 637 -30.17 -19.79 -23.11
C ASN A 637 -30.71 -19.86 -24.55
N GLY A 638 -30.08 -20.66 -25.42
CA GLY A 638 -30.62 -20.96 -26.75
C GLY A 638 -31.98 -21.64 -26.69
N ARG A 639 -32.17 -22.62 -25.79
CA ARG A 639 -33.45 -23.31 -25.57
C ARG A 639 -34.52 -22.38 -24.99
N ILE A 640 -34.15 -21.53 -24.03
CA ILE A 640 -35.02 -20.49 -23.46
C ILE A 640 -35.54 -19.59 -24.57
N LYS A 641 -34.64 -19.02 -25.39
CA LYS A 641 -35.02 -18.13 -26.50
C LYS A 641 -35.94 -18.81 -27.51
N ALA A 642 -35.65 -20.07 -27.87
CA ALA A 642 -36.50 -20.83 -28.78
C ALA A 642 -37.90 -21.11 -28.17
N SER A 643 -37.95 -21.41 -26.87
CA SER A 643 -39.20 -21.64 -26.14
C SER A 643 -40.06 -20.37 -26.03
N GLU A 644 -39.44 -19.23 -25.72
CA GLU A 644 -40.10 -17.91 -25.70
C GLU A 644 -40.71 -17.56 -27.06
N GLN A 645 -39.97 -17.75 -28.16
CA GLN A 645 -40.48 -17.53 -29.51
C GLN A 645 -41.67 -18.46 -29.83
N LYS A 646 -41.62 -19.72 -29.37
CA LYS A 646 -42.70 -20.69 -29.56
C LYS A 646 -43.94 -20.33 -28.73
N ILE A 647 -43.76 -19.85 -27.51
CA ILE A 647 -44.84 -19.32 -26.65
C ILE A 647 -45.54 -18.16 -27.35
N THR A 648 -44.80 -17.14 -27.81
CA THR A 648 -45.39 -16.01 -28.54
C THR A 648 -46.16 -16.45 -29.78
N LYS A 649 -45.66 -17.45 -30.52
CA LYS A 649 -46.39 -18.00 -31.68
C LYS A 649 -47.67 -18.70 -31.26
N LEU A 650 -47.65 -19.50 -30.20
CA LEU A 650 -48.82 -20.21 -29.68
C LEU A 650 -49.87 -19.24 -29.12
N GLU A 651 -49.46 -18.20 -28.38
CA GLU A 651 -50.34 -17.13 -27.89
C GLU A 651 -51.08 -16.46 -29.05
N ASN A 652 -50.36 -16.03 -30.09
CA ASN A 652 -50.96 -15.45 -31.29
C ASN A 652 -51.93 -16.40 -32.00
N GLN A 653 -51.66 -17.71 -32.01
CA GLN A 653 -52.55 -18.71 -32.60
C GLN A 653 -53.82 -18.90 -31.77
N ILE A 654 -53.67 -18.96 -30.44
CA ILE A 654 -54.75 -19.07 -29.47
C ILE A 654 -55.67 -17.84 -29.56
N ASP A 655 -55.12 -16.63 -29.63
CA ASP A 655 -55.90 -15.39 -29.74
C ASP A 655 -56.70 -15.34 -31.04
N ARG A 656 -56.08 -15.70 -32.17
CA ARG A 656 -56.78 -15.79 -33.46
C ARG A 656 -57.88 -16.83 -33.43
N LYS A 657 -57.63 -17.99 -32.80
CA LYS A 657 -58.62 -19.07 -32.66
C LYS A 657 -59.79 -18.62 -31.80
N GLU A 658 -59.52 -17.94 -30.69
CA GLU A 658 -60.56 -17.39 -29.81
C GLU A 658 -61.42 -16.36 -30.56
N ALA A 659 -60.80 -15.42 -31.27
CA ALA A 659 -61.52 -14.44 -32.09
C ALA A 659 -62.39 -15.10 -33.17
N GLN A 660 -61.88 -16.15 -33.84
CA GLN A 660 -62.65 -16.93 -34.81
C GLN A 660 -63.85 -17.64 -34.17
N LEU A 661 -63.65 -18.26 -33.00
CA LEU A 661 -64.73 -18.91 -32.26
C LEU A 661 -65.78 -17.88 -31.82
N ARG A 662 -65.36 -16.76 -31.22
CA ARG A 662 -66.26 -15.65 -30.83
C ARG A 662 -67.09 -15.13 -32.01
N ASN A 663 -66.47 -14.90 -33.17
CA ASN A 663 -67.18 -14.48 -34.38
C ASN A 663 -68.19 -15.54 -34.85
N LYS A 664 -67.77 -16.81 -34.94
CA LYS A 664 -68.63 -17.91 -35.42
C LYS A 664 -69.83 -18.13 -34.51
N TYR A 665 -69.59 -18.18 -33.21
CA TYR A 665 -70.64 -18.40 -32.21
C TYR A 665 -71.53 -17.16 -32.03
N GLY A 666 -70.98 -15.94 -32.14
CA GLY A 666 -71.76 -14.71 -32.16
C GLY A 666 -72.69 -14.62 -33.39
N GLN A 667 -72.21 -15.01 -34.58
CA GLN A 667 -73.07 -15.14 -35.77
C GLN A 667 -74.16 -16.18 -35.57
N MET A 668 -73.82 -17.36 -35.03
CA MET A 668 -74.80 -18.41 -34.72
C MET A 668 -75.87 -17.90 -33.75
N GLU A 669 -75.48 -17.20 -32.69
CA GLU A 669 -76.42 -16.62 -31.73
C GLU A 669 -77.32 -15.56 -32.37
N GLY A 670 -76.75 -14.68 -33.21
CA GLY A 670 -77.53 -13.73 -34.01
C GLY A 670 -78.55 -14.42 -34.92
N THR A 671 -78.16 -15.51 -35.60
CA THR A 671 -79.10 -16.29 -36.42
C THR A 671 -80.17 -16.99 -35.59
N LEU A 672 -79.83 -17.55 -34.42
CA LEU A 672 -80.79 -18.19 -33.51
C LEU A 672 -81.78 -17.17 -32.94
N ASN A 673 -81.32 -15.96 -32.61
CA ASN A 673 -82.19 -14.87 -32.16
C ASN A 673 -83.12 -14.40 -33.28
N SER A 674 -82.63 -14.29 -34.52
CA SER A 674 -83.48 -14.00 -35.69
C SER A 674 -84.49 -15.11 -35.99
N LEU A 675 -84.10 -16.39 -35.84
CA LEU A 675 -85.01 -17.52 -36.02
C LEU A 675 -86.06 -17.58 -34.91
N ASN A 676 -85.69 -17.28 -33.67
CA ASN A 676 -86.63 -17.15 -32.55
C ASN A 676 -87.60 -15.99 -32.77
N SER A 677 -87.12 -14.83 -33.22
CA SER A 677 -87.99 -13.68 -33.48
C SER A 677 -88.94 -13.96 -34.65
N GLN A 678 -88.48 -14.61 -35.71
CA GLN A 678 -89.33 -15.12 -36.79
C GLN A 678 -90.34 -16.15 -36.29
N SER A 679 -89.91 -17.13 -35.48
CA SER A 679 -90.80 -18.11 -34.87
C SER A 679 -91.85 -17.46 -33.99
N ASN A 680 -91.48 -16.50 -33.14
CA ASN A 680 -92.42 -15.75 -32.31
C ASN A 680 -93.38 -14.93 -33.17
N THR A 681 -92.91 -14.35 -34.28
CA THR A 681 -93.75 -13.62 -35.24
C THR A 681 -94.76 -14.57 -35.91
N ILE A 682 -94.32 -15.76 -36.34
CA ILE A 682 -95.18 -16.81 -36.90
C ILE A 682 -96.18 -17.30 -35.85
N SER A 683 -95.74 -17.57 -34.62
CA SER A 683 -96.60 -18.00 -33.52
C SER A 683 -97.66 -16.94 -33.18
N ASN A 684 -97.27 -15.67 -33.11
CA ASN A 684 -98.17 -14.55 -32.89
C ASN A 684 -99.16 -14.37 -34.07
N PHE A 685 -98.72 -14.61 -35.30
CA PHE A 685 -99.59 -14.64 -36.49
C PHE A 685 -100.59 -15.81 -36.44
N THR A 686 -100.16 -17.02 -36.09
CA THR A 686 -101.06 -18.18 -35.93
C THR A 686 -102.02 -18.05 -34.75
N ASN A 687 -101.64 -17.33 -33.69
CA ASN A 687 -102.51 -17.08 -32.54
C ASN A 687 -103.53 -15.96 -32.83
N SER A 688 -103.18 -14.97 -33.65
CA SER A 688 -104.13 -13.95 -34.12
C SER A 688 -105.09 -14.50 -35.20
N GLY A 689 -104.67 -15.48 -35.99
CA GLY A 689 -105.54 -16.24 -36.90
C GLY A 689 -106.55 -17.19 -36.23
N LYS A 690 -106.47 -17.38 -34.91
CA LYS A 690 -107.47 -18.15 -34.12
C LYS A 690 -108.52 -17.27 -33.41
N GLN A 691 -108.47 -15.95 -33.58
CA GLN A 691 -109.43 -14.99 -33.02
C GLN A 691 -110.36 -14.34 -34.06
N GLN A 692 -110.53 -14.96 -35.23
CA GLN A 692 -111.60 -14.61 -36.18
C GLN A 692 -112.48 -15.82 -36.49
#